data_AF-A0A0U4W4B7-F1
#
_entry.id   AF-A0A0U4W4B7-F1
#
_cell.length_a   1.000
_cell.length_b   1.000
_cell.length_c   1.000
_cell.angle_alpha   90.00
_cell.angle_beta   90.00
_cell.angle_gamma   90.00
#
_symmetry.space_group_name_H-M   'P 1'
#
loop_
_entity.id
_entity.type
_entity.pdbx_description
1 polymer ?
#
loop_
_entity_poly.entity_id
_entity_poly.type
_entity_poly.pdbx_seq_one_letter_code
_entity_poly.pdbx_strand_id
1 'polypeptide(L)'
;MVQQVQPGRRSQRRCSLECSQAWALFNQAWLLIFGLLLSFIVTSRAFAAESWQLLVLSQPTDQATATAKALTSDSQSVVKQRAEAVLLEQLANSDLTVYDRRLVDLPGCLTNCTALDDIQLAALARNSKKAVDAVLLFDVDLQAVQGAAVTRWQVRVPAFVLELETGRRIESWDGAAQEFDDVPANCTDSCLEHYLAGKAAQVAAEVATVIAAKLHNFPRTHKFELRLQDFAIGEYQVLEQALLAAFNDGYSELKLLETTRERGQLLHQVADKTYRLTSQKAAGSLEQQLRDSLQNAGASASFQLEAGTREFTIKRQGLAYSGRYLGGLLLLVLMVLMLVLHRRFAAELSNLQQFATARCYQSAQKQLAAVRKGIGALLPAFWWWQRHINQQLQRANATLQQLELSLNQGHIVEAQGLLQKLQAQVADLPANGKMQQRLQQVQQAEQLWLQAQPLLATEPLRAAAYIQQAQPALPYREDDIASWRKSFQSLLQNHLLPAFEQVYQQSDSAMARLSLLNRYLAAMGDEPVFSSERLRLSLLQQQALAQLPAATLPLCLQHAQQPLMLWPDSTLEIARKAEGQTNVWVLAYQRLSRAGKQVRLSYQHGKVNLEDLHSANGSFVDGKPLLAGNPLALERGNSYELALGGSREPQSAGLCRILLRDVGGAWLLKLSDSALSMFDTSELKTSWPTLSQDLISRQLWLCEPCAIGLDGKGQWVVGSDCTQPVALLNVSSGGFYLDVLQEHQIWLDDVAIAGRVPLPAKGRLRIGTLEWQLQPLMQ
;
A
#
# COMPACT_ATOMS: atom_id res chain seq x y z
N MET A 1 -62.42 -2.67 -14.95
CA MET A 1 -61.15 -1.92 -15.12
C MET A 1 -60.79 -1.30 -13.79
N VAL A 2 -59.92 -1.95 -13.01
CA VAL A 2 -59.39 -1.42 -11.74
C VAL A 2 -57.92 -1.15 -11.98
N GLN A 3 -57.53 0.13 -12.03
CA GLN A 3 -56.14 0.54 -12.19
C GLN A 3 -55.35 0.18 -10.92
N GLN A 4 -54.49 -0.84 -11.02
CA GLN A 4 -53.45 -1.10 -10.02
C GLN A 4 -52.38 0.00 -10.09
N VAL A 5 -52.38 0.88 -9.09
CA VAL A 5 -51.33 1.86 -8.87
C VAL A 5 -50.09 1.14 -8.32
N GLN A 6 -49.02 1.06 -9.11
CA GLN A 6 -47.74 0.53 -8.64
C GLN A 6 -47.11 1.49 -7.60
N PRO A 7 -46.74 1.03 -6.39
CA PRO A 7 -45.99 1.84 -5.44
C PRO A 7 -44.58 2.13 -5.97
N GLY A 8 -44.20 3.42 -5.96
CA GLY A 8 -43.02 3.94 -6.65
C GLY A 8 -41.67 3.40 -6.16
N ARG A 9 -40.81 3.04 -7.13
CA ARG A 9 -39.40 2.58 -7.02
C ARG A 9 -38.42 3.51 -6.27
N ARG A 10 -38.87 4.63 -5.69
CA ARG A 10 -37.98 5.62 -5.02
C ARG A 10 -37.55 5.22 -3.60
N SER A 11 -38.26 4.33 -2.91
CA SER A 11 -37.89 3.89 -1.55
C SER A 11 -36.77 2.84 -1.53
N GLN A 12 -36.78 1.88 -2.46
CA GLN A 12 -35.78 0.80 -2.51
C GLN A 12 -34.35 1.27 -2.83
N ARG A 13 -34.19 2.32 -3.65
CA ARG A 13 -32.85 2.85 -3.99
C ARG A 13 -32.11 3.53 -2.82
N ARG A 14 -32.78 3.83 -1.70
CA ARG A 14 -32.14 4.49 -0.55
C ARG A 14 -31.41 3.54 0.40
N CYS A 15 -31.74 2.24 0.40
CA CYS A 15 -31.10 1.30 1.34
C CYS A 15 -29.87 0.59 0.76
N SER A 16 -29.50 0.87 -0.49
CA SER A 16 -28.27 0.39 -1.14
C SER A 16 -27.31 1.56 -1.43
N LEU A 17 -26.62 2.07 -0.41
CA LEU A 17 -25.50 3.00 -0.59
C LEU A 17 -24.21 2.30 -0.17
N GLU A 18 -23.51 1.78 -1.18
CA GLU A 18 -22.17 1.20 -1.06
C GLU A 18 -21.18 2.32 -0.71
N CYS A 19 -20.77 2.39 0.56
CA CYS A 19 -19.83 3.38 1.08
C CYS A 19 -18.73 2.71 1.92
N SER A 20 -18.03 1.71 1.35
CA SER A 20 -17.00 0.94 2.08
C SER A 20 -15.56 1.09 1.55
N GLN A 21 -15.31 1.65 0.36
CA GLN A 21 -13.96 1.60 -0.24
C GLN A 21 -13.07 2.83 0.04
N ALA A 22 -13.59 3.98 0.47
CA ALA A 22 -12.77 5.15 0.78
C ALA A 22 -12.02 5.08 2.13
N TRP A 23 -12.24 4.02 2.92
CA TRP A 23 -11.87 3.97 4.34
C TRP A 23 -10.49 3.36 4.64
N ALA A 24 -9.94 2.53 3.73
CA ALA A 24 -8.69 1.81 4.00
C ALA A 24 -7.42 2.66 3.77
N LEU A 25 -7.49 3.67 2.89
CA LEU A 25 -6.31 4.44 2.48
C LEU A 25 -5.89 5.52 3.48
N PHE A 26 -6.79 5.97 4.38
CA PHE A 26 -6.51 7.08 5.28
C PHE A 26 -5.67 6.68 6.51
N ASN A 27 -5.74 5.42 6.96
CA ASN A 27 -5.03 4.97 8.17
C ASN A 27 -3.55 4.60 7.94
N GLN A 28 -3.13 4.30 6.70
CA GLN A 28 -1.74 3.90 6.42
C GLN A 28 -0.77 5.09 6.34
N ALA A 29 -1.25 6.30 6.02
CA ALA A 29 -0.39 7.47 5.85
C ALA A 29 0.20 8.02 7.18
N TRP A 30 -0.49 7.81 8.31
CA TRP A 30 -0.10 8.40 9.60
C TRP A 30 1.07 7.68 10.31
N LEU A 31 1.25 6.38 10.06
CA LEU A 31 2.31 5.60 10.72
C LEU A 31 3.70 5.84 10.11
N LEU A 32 3.78 6.25 8.85
CA LEU A 32 5.05 6.48 8.16
C LEU A 32 5.73 7.80 8.54
N ILE A 33 4.96 8.83 8.92
CA ILE A 33 5.49 10.16 9.27
C ILE A 33 6.20 10.13 10.64
N PHE A 34 5.76 9.26 11.56
CA PHE A 34 6.30 9.22 12.92
C PHE A 34 7.65 8.48 13.02
N GLY A 35 7.96 7.58 12.07
CA GLY A 35 9.19 6.77 12.10
C GLY A 35 10.45 7.49 11.64
N LEU A 36 10.32 8.56 10.84
CA LEU A 36 11.46 9.20 10.15
C LEU A 36 12.17 10.27 10.98
N LEU A 37 11.65 10.63 12.16
CA LEU A 37 12.14 11.74 12.99
C LEU A 37 13.20 11.35 14.03
N LEU A 38 13.59 10.08 14.14
CA LEU A 38 14.34 9.58 15.31
C LEU A 38 15.81 9.19 15.12
N SER A 39 16.46 9.51 13.98
CA SER A 39 17.85 9.10 13.73
C SER A 39 18.79 10.26 13.40
N PHE A 40 19.50 10.84 14.37
CA PHE A 40 20.82 11.46 14.16
C PHE A 40 21.66 11.44 15.45
N ILE A 41 22.85 10.84 15.37
CA ILE A 41 23.78 10.49 16.47
C ILE A 41 24.97 11.46 16.49
N VAL A 42 25.47 11.74 17.70
CA VAL A 42 26.54 12.71 18.06
C VAL A 42 27.94 12.09 17.96
N THR A 43 28.92 12.84 17.44
CA THR A 43 30.38 12.53 17.49
C THR A 43 31.12 13.48 18.43
N SER A 44 31.99 12.97 19.31
CA SER A 44 32.85 13.77 20.21
C SER A 44 34.24 14.03 19.60
N ARG A 45 34.80 15.23 19.85
CA ARG A 45 36.18 15.61 19.53
C ARG A 45 36.99 15.72 20.82
N ALA A 46 38.27 15.30 20.79
CA ALA A 46 39.21 15.49 21.89
C ALA A 46 39.96 16.84 21.75
N PHE A 47 40.14 17.57 22.86
CA PHE A 47 40.87 18.84 22.91
C PHE A 47 42.26 18.64 23.51
N ALA A 48 43.29 19.26 22.90
CA ALA A 48 44.66 19.29 23.42
C ALA A 48 44.80 20.35 24.53
N ALA A 49 45.66 20.09 25.51
CA ALA A 49 45.96 21.03 26.59
C ALA A 49 46.72 22.26 26.07
N GLU A 50 46.35 23.46 26.54
CA GLU A 50 46.92 24.74 26.10
C GLU A 50 48.28 24.99 26.81
N SER A 51 49.37 25.23 26.07
CA SER A 51 50.72 25.53 26.62
C SER A 51 50.94 27.03 26.84
N TRP A 52 51.89 27.41 27.71
CA TRP A 52 52.23 28.82 27.95
C TRP A 52 52.74 29.44 26.66
N GLN A 53 52.24 30.63 26.33
CA GLN A 53 52.74 31.43 25.22
C GLN A 53 53.72 32.48 25.74
N LEU A 54 55.02 32.19 25.66
CA LEU A 54 56.10 32.95 26.28
C LEU A 54 56.91 33.73 25.25
N LEU A 55 57.01 35.05 25.41
CA LEU A 55 57.88 35.89 24.60
C LEU A 55 59.23 36.09 25.31
N VAL A 56 60.34 35.70 24.69
CA VAL A 56 61.69 35.83 25.29
C VAL A 56 62.40 37.06 24.75
N LEU A 57 62.89 37.92 25.65
CA LEU A 57 63.54 39.18 25.32
C LEU A 57 64.77 39.42 26.19
N SER A 58 65.86 39.88 25.55
CA SER A 58 67.08 40.29 26.25
C SER A 58 66.97 41.73 26.76
N GLN A 59 67.38 42.00 28.00
CA GLN A 59 67.44 43.33 28.58
C GLN A 59 68.67 44.13 28.09
N PRO A 60 68.61 45.49 28.10
CA PRO A 60 69.80 46.33 27.99
C PRO A 60 70.85 45.92 29.02
N THR A 61 72.12 45.91 28.63
CA THR A 61 73.20 45.82 29.62
C THR A 61 73.26 47.16 30.37
N ASP A 62 73.04 47.16 31.69
CA ASP A 62 73.27 48.35 32.50
C ASP A 62 74.75 48.75 32.42
N GLN A 63 75.05 49.90 31.84
CA GLN A 63 76.43 50.38 31.68
C GLN A 63 77.15 50.60 33.03
N ALA A 64 76.42 50.63 34.14
CA ALA A 64 76.95 50.81 35.49
C ALA A 64 77.65 49.56 36.07
N THR A 65 77.30 48.36 35.61
CA THR A 65 77.89 47.07 36.06
C THR A 65 79.01 46.57 35.14
N ALA A 66 79.32 47.29 34.06
CA ALA A 66 80.40 46.97 33.12
C ALA A 66 81.81 47.25 33.72
N THR A 67 82.16 46.57 34.81
CA THR A 67 83.52 46.58 35.37
C THR A 67 84.49 45.70 34.57
N ALA A 68 83.99 44.82 33.70
CA ALA A 68 84.80 44.07 32.76
C ALA A 68 85.05 44.88 31.48
N LYS A 69 86.14 45.64 31.47
CA LYS A 69 86.72 46.34 30.29
C LYS A 69 87.19 45.39 29.15
N ALA A 70 86.78 44.12 29.18
CA ALA A 70 87.38 43.02 28.43
C ALA A 70 86.62 42.61 27.16
N LEU A 71 85.37 43.03 26.98
CA LEU A 71 84.57 42.70 25.80
C LEU A 71 84.02 43.97 25.14
N THR A 72 84.04 43.99 23.81
CA THR A 72 83.39 45.04 23.03
C THR A 72 81.87 44.90 23.11
N SER A 73 81.12 45.97 22.80
CA SER A 73 79.65 45.93 22.68
C SER A 73 79.20 44.83 21.72
N ASP A 74 79.97 44.61 20.66
CA ASP A 74 79.66 43.63 19.62
C ASP A 74 79.83 42.20 20.16
N SER A 75 80.90 41.95 20.91
CA SER A 75 81.11 40.65 21.56
C SER A 75 80.05 40.32 22.62
N GLN A 76 79.56 41.31 23.38
CA GLN A 76 78.44 41.09 24.30
C GLN A 76 77.15 40.70 23.57
N SER A 77 76.91 41.26 22.38
CA SER A 77 75.73 40.94 21.59
C SER A 77 75.70 39.47 21.14
N VAL A 78 76.87 38.90 20.80
CA VAL A 78 76.99 37.50 20.38
C VAL A 78 76.75 36.54 21.56
N VAL A 79 77.29 36.85 22.74
CA VAL A 79 77.01 36.07 23.95
C VAL A 79 75.51 36.09 24.29
N LYS A 80 74.87 37.27 24.25
CA LYS A 80 73.43 37.41 24.50
C LYS A 80 72.57 36.66 23.49
N GLN A 81 72.89 36.76 22.19
CA GLN A 81 72.19 36.03 21.13
C GLN A 81 72.30 34.52 21.31
N ARG A 82 73.47 34.02 21.72
CA ARG A 82 73.67 32.60 21.97
C ARG A 82 72.87 32.12 23.18
N ALA A 83 72.83 32.89 24.26
CA ALA A 83 71.98 32.60 25.41
C ALA A 83 70.49 32.63 25.07
N GLU A 84 70.03 33.63 24.30
CA GLU A 84 68.64 33.74 23.80
C GLU A 84 68.24 32.51 22.99
N ALA A 85 69.08 32.09 22.05
CA ALA A 85 68.81 30.93 21.19
C ALA A 85 68.61 29.65 22.02
N VAL A 86 69.42 29.43 23.05
CA VAL A 86 69.29 28.27 23.93
C VAL A 86 68.08 28.37 24.86
N LEU A 87 67.78 29.57 25.39
CA LEU A 87 66.53 29.78 26.14
C LEU A 87 65.32 29.42 25.29
N LEU A 88 65.25 29.94 24.06
CA LEU A 88 64.16 29.66 23.12
C LEU A 88 64.01 28.16 22.85
N GLU A 89 65.12 27.47 22.55
CA GLU A 89 65.14 26.03 22.26
C GLU A 89 64.68 25.19 23.46
N GLN A 90 65.25 25.43 24.65
CA GLN A 90 64.97 24.63 25.84
C GLN A 90 63.55 24.86 26.39
N LEU A 91 63.06 26.11 26.34
CA LEU A 91 61.69 26.43 26.71
C LEU A 91 60.70 25.79 25.74
N ALA A 92 61.01 25.79 24.43
CA ALA A 92 60.16 25.14 23.42
C ALA A 92 60.12 23.61 23.60
N ASN A 93 61.25 22.99 23.95
CA ASN A 93 61.34 21.56 24.25
C ASN A 93 60.60 21.17 25.55
N SER A 94 60.21 22.14 26.37
CA SER A 94 59.50 21.93 27.64
C SER A 94 57.98 22.11 27.50
N ASP A 95 57.41 21.84 26.33
CA ASP A 95 55.97 22.01 26.02
C ASP A 95 55.47 23.45 26.25
N LEU A 96 56.31 24.47 26.04
CA LEU A 96 55.90 25.88 26.02
C LEU A 96 55.87 26.36 24.56
N THR A 97 54.88 27.17 24.21
CA THR A 97 54.89 27.88 22.94
C THR A 97 55.74 29.12 23.11
N VAL A 98 56.94 29.12 22.55
CA VAL A 98 57.89 30.21 22.74
C VAL A 98 57.96 31.07 21.50
N TYR A 99 57.93 32.38 21.69
CA TYR A 99 58.07 33.37 20.63
C TYR A 99 59.36 34.17 20.81
N ASP A 100 60.02 34.43 19.69
CA ASP A 100 61.10 35.40 19.62
C ASP A 100 60.54 36.79 19.27
N ARG A 101 61.42 37.79 19.32
CA ARG A 101 61.09 39.17 18.94
C ARG A 101 60.56 39.33 17.50
N ARG A 102 60.91 38.42 16.59
CA ARG A 102 60.58 38.51 15.16
C ARG A 102 59.19 37.95 14.86
N LEU A 103 58.73 36.97 15.63
CA LEU A 103 57.46 36.28 15.44
C LEU A 103 56.24 37.05 15.97
N VAL A 104 56.42 37.95 16.93
CA VAL A 104 55.34 38.69 17.60
C VAL A 104 55.04 40.04 16.93
N ASP A 105 55.85 40.46 15.95
CA ASP A 105 55.72 41.74 15.23
C ASP A 105 55.48 42.94 16.18
N LEU A 106 56.37 43.08 17.18
CA LEU A 106 56.25 44.12 18.20
C LEU A 106 56.48 45.51 17.55
N PRO A 107 55.44 46.36 17.44
CA PRO A 107 55.54 47.60 16.70
C PRO A 107 56.52 48.56 17.40
N GLY A 108 57.56 48.97 16.68
CA GLY A 108 58.61 49.89 17.18
C GLY A 108 59.82 49.22 17.85
N CYS A 109 59.84 47.89 17.99
CA CYS A 109 60.87 47.13 18.71
C CYS A 109 61.83 46.34 17.78
N LEU A 110 61.82 46.57 16.47
CA LEU A 110 62.56 45.72 15.52
C LEU A 110 64.08 45.90 15.57
N THR A 111 64.58 47.09 15.92
CA THR A 111 66.02 47.42 15.88
C THR A 111 66.63 47.74 17.24
N ASN A 112 65.86 48.24 18.21
CA ASN A 112 66.39 48.53 19.54
C ASN A 112 65.33 48.50 20.65
N CYS A 113 64.98 47.31 21.15
CA CYS A 113 64.10 47.15 22.31
C CYS A 113 64.74 47.58 23.64
N THR A 114 66.04 47.89 23.66
CA THR A 114 66.80 47.99 24.91
C THR A 114 66.58 49.31 25.65
N ALA A 115 65.74 50.22 25.14
CA ALA A 115 65.40 51.49 25.79
C ALA A 115 64.02 51.48 26.47
N LEU A 116 63.28 50.37 26.41
CA LEU A 116 61.92 50.26 26.94
C LEU A 116 61.96 49.71 28.37
N ASP A 117 61.15 50.30 29.25
CA ASP A 117 60.92 49.74 30.59
C ASP A 117 59.99 48.51 30.54
N ASP A 118 59.94 47.75 31.64
CA ASP A 118 59.14 46.53 31.75
C ASP A 118 57.64 46.78 31.47
N ILE A 119 57.12 47.97 31.78
CA ILE A 119 55.70 48.33 31.63
C ILE A 119 55.37 48.58 30.16
N GLN A 120 56.22 49.32 29.45
CA GLN A 120 56.12 49.59 28.03
C GLN A 120 56.24 48.30 27.22
N LEU A 121 57.14 47.42 27.63
CA LEU A 121 57.33 46.13 26.99
C LEU A 121 56.12 45.21 27.19
N ALA A 122 55.56 45.17 28.39
CA ALA A 122 54.30 44.47 28.65
C ALA A 122 53.14 45.03 27.82
N ALA A 123 53.04 46.36 27.69
CA ALA A 123 52.01 47.01 26.89
C ALA A 123 52.14 46.67 25.39
N LEU A 124 53.35 46.63 24.85
CA LEU A 124 53.59 46.23 23.46
C LEU A 124 53.25 44.76 23.23
N ALA A 125 53.64 43.87 24.14
CA ALA A 125 53.34 42.44 24.03
C ALA A 125 51.82 42.17 24.13
N ARG A 126 51.10 42.89 25.01
CA ARG A 126 49.62 42.84 25.10
C ARG A 126 48.93 43.27 23.80
N ASN A 127 49.51 44.22 23.08
CA ASN A 127 48.96 44.75 21.83
C ASN A 127 49.35 43.92 20.59
N SER A 128 50.12 42.85 20.78
CA SER A 128 50.49 41.98 19.67
C SER A 128 49.28 41.19 19.15
N LYS A 129 49.33 40.76 17.88
CA LYS A 129 48.28 39.93 17.27
C LYS A 129 48.34 38.46 17.71
N LYS A 130 49.27 38.12 18.59
CA LYS A 130 49.48 36.77 19.12
C LYS A 130 49.08 36.76 20.58
N ALA A 131 48.51 35.66 21.05
CA ALA A 131 48.09 35.53 22.44
C ALA A 131 49.30 35.26 23.35
N VAL A 132 50.12 36.27 23.63
CA VAL A 132 51.25 36.12 24.56
C VAL A 132 50.72 36.15 25.99
N ASP A 133 51.07 35.14 26.79
CA ASP A 133 50.65 35.03 28.20
C ASP A 133 51.64 35.73 29.15
N ALA A 134 52.93 35.62 28.84
CA ALA A 134 54.00 36.19 29.65
C ALA A 134 55.23 36.57 28.83
N VAL A 135 56.07 37.42 29.40
CA VAL A 135 57.34 37.84 28.83
C VAL A 135 58.47 37.38 29.74
N LEU A 136 59.41 36.61 29.20
CA LEU A 136 60.66 36.27 29.86
C LEU A 136 61.72 37.30 29.50
N LEU A 137 62.14 38.08 30.50
CA LEU A 137 63.23 39.03 30.40
C LEU A 137 64.49 38.40 30.97
N PHE A 138 65.61 38.48 30.24
CA PHE A 138 66.89 37.97 30.73
C PHE A 138 68.04 38.93 30.38
N ASP A 139 69.11 38.85 31.15
CA ASP A 139 70.39 39.50 30.86
C ASP A 139 71.54 38.50 30.94
N VAL A 140 72.74 38.89 30.51
CA VAL A 140 73.96 38.11 30.67
C VAL A 140 75.02 39.01 31.30
N ASP A 141 75.32 38.74 32.57
CA ASP A 141 76.37 39.40 33.34
C ASP A 141 77.65 38.56 33.25
N LEU A 142 78.72 39.21 32.78
CA LEU A 142 80.04 38.63 32.56
C LEU A 142 81.06 39.41 33.35
N GLN A 143 81.73 38.74 34.28
CA GLN A 143 82.76 39.37 35.12
C GLN A 143 84.07 38.61 35.01
N ALA A 144 85.14 39.34 34.69
CA ALA A 144 86.50 38.84 34.78
C ALA A 144 87.05 39.17 36.17
N VAL A 145 87.25 38.15 37.00
CA VAL A 145 87.79 38.27 38.35
C VAL A 145 89.30 38.01 38.28
N GLN A 146 90.11 39.05 38.44
CA GLN A 146 91.56 38.90 38.46
C GLN A 146 92.01 38.24 39.78
N GLY A 147 92.50 37.00 39.69
CA GLY A 147 93.18 36.31 40.78
C GLY A 147 94.70 36.51 40.73
N ALA A 148 95.39 36.12 41.81
CA ALA A 148 96.85 36.29 41.93
C ALA A 148 97.68 35.49 40.90
N ALA A 149 97.10 34.48 40.24
CA ALA A 149 97.79 33.63 39.27
C ALA A 149 96.99 33.32 37.99
N VAL A 150 95.64 33.38 38.03
CA VAL A 150 94.75 33.06 36.91
C VAL A 150 93.57 34.03 36.93
N THR A 151 93.17 34.52 35.76
CA THR A 151 91.91 35.25 35.58
C THR A 151 90.76 34.25 35.59
N ARG A 152 89.90 34.34 36.61
CA ARG A 152 88.65 33.58 36.64
C ARG A 152 87.59 34.39 35.92
N TRP A 153 86.70 33.70 35.23
CA TRP A 153 85.54 34.30 34.61
C TRP A 153 84.30 33.81 35.31
N GLN A 154 83.33 34.71 35.42
CA GLN A 154 82.08 34.46 36.08
C GLN A 154 80.97 34.83 35.10
N VAL A 155 80.09 33.86 34.79
CA VAL A 155 78.92 34.06 33.94
C VAL A 155 77.66 33.92 34.79
N ARG A 156 76.76 34.88 34.64
CA ARG A 156 75.47 34.88 35.30
C ARG A 156 74.40 35.29 34.31
N VAL A 157 73.27 34.57 34.30
CA VAL A 157 72.13 34.87 33.42
C VAL A 157 70.91 35.14 34.30
N PRO A 158 70.76 36.36 34.84
CA PRO A 158 69.55 36.70 35.57
C PRO A 158 68.36 36.75 34.60
N ALA A 159 67.22 36.24 35.03
CA ALA A 159 66.01 36.22 34.23
C ALA A 159 64.76 36.35 35.09
N PHE A 160 63.67 36.86 34.54
CA PHE A 160 62.38 36.88 35.22
C PHE A 160 61.21 36.86 34.26
N VAL A 161 60.08 36.34 34.73
CA VAL A 161 58.85 36.25 33.94
C VAL A 161 57.85 37.27 34.42
N LEU A 162 57.34 38.08 33.49
CA LEU A 162 56.29 39.06 33.69
C LEU A 162 54.98 38.55 33.10
N GLU A 163 53.95 38.36 33.94
CA GLU A 163 52.61 37.99 33.46
C GLU A 163 52.00 39.19 32.73
N LEU A 164 51.59 39.00 31.48
CA LEU A 164 51.02 40.11 30.73
C LEU A 164 49.66 40.50 31.27
N GLU A 165 48.82 39.59 31.76
CA GLU A 165 47.47 39.98 32.19
C GLU A 165 47.44 40.82 33.46
N THR A 166 48.25 40.45 34.45
CA THR A 166 48.29 41.12 35.75
C THR A 166 49.38 42.20 35.82
N GLY A 167 50.38 42.13 34.94
CA GLY A 167 51.59 42.96 35.04
C GLY A 167 52.48 42.56 36.21
N ARG A 168 52.24 41.40 36.84
CA ARG A 168 52.99 40.95 38.01
C ARG A 168 54.22 40.16 37.57
N ARG A 169 55.36 40.40 38.21
CA ARG A 169 56.53 39.53 38.12
C ARG A 169 56.17 38.19 38.78
N ILE A 170 56.01 37.16 37.97
CA ILE A 170 55.61 35.81 38.42
C ILE A 170 56.79 35.16 39.11
N GLU A 171 57.95 35.22 38.46
CA GLU A 171 59.14 34.50 38.88
C GLU A 171 60.39 35.29 38.55
N SER A 172 61.42 35.07 39.37
CA SER A 172 62.77 35.56 39.12
C SER A 172 63.76 34.43 39.33
N TRP A 173 64.79 34.44 38.49
CA TRP A 173 65.96 33.61 38.61
C TRP A 173 67.16 34.54 38.59
N ASP A 174 67.74 34.73 39.76
CA ASP A 174 68.94 35.53 39.88
C ASP A 174 70.21 34.69 39.79
N GLY A 175 70.14 33.37 39.98
CA GLY A 175 71.22 32.38 39.78
C GLY A 175 72.51 32.59 40.59
N ALA A 176 73.13 31.51 41.04
CA ALA A 176 74.53 31.56 41.43
C ALA A 176 75.36 31.73 40.15
N ALA A 177 76.29 32.69 40.15
CA ALA A 177 77.13 32.88 38.99
C ALA A 177 78.13 31.73 38.87
N GLN A 178 78.27 31.18 37.67
CA GLN A 178 79.15 30.06 37.41
C GLN A 178 80.57 30.59 37.18
N GLU A 179 81.48 30.23 38.07
CA GLU A 179 82.90 30.56 37.94
C GLU A 179 83.63 29.48 37.13
N PHE A 180 84.58 29.91 36.31
CA PHE A 180 85.43 29.04 35.52
C PHE A 180 86.82 29.63 35.31
N ASP A 181 87.82 28.76 35.30
CA ASP A 181 89.24 29.07 35.14
C ASP A 181 89.90 28.28 34.01
N ASP A 182 89.10 27.54 33.23
CA ASP A 182 89.48 26.61 32.17
C ASP A 182 89.54 27.26 30.77
N VAL A 183 89.74 28.58 30.69
CA VAL A 183 89.88 29.26 29.39
C VAL A 183 91.10 28.71 28.65
N PRO A 184 90.96 28.19 27.41
CA PRO A 184 92.08 27.58 26.69
C PRO A 184 93.27 28.54 26.56
N ALA A 185 94.49 28.01 26.72
CA ALA A 185 95.71 28.79 26.55
C ALA A 185 95.74 29.43 25.14
N ASN A 186 96.04 30.73 25.05
CA ASN A 186 96.01 31.56 23.83
C ASN A 186 94.62 31.86 23.24
N CYS A 187 93.53 31.67 24.00
CA CYS A 187 92.18 32.04 23.56
C CYS A 187 91.93 33.54 23.75
N THR A 188 92.24 34.35 22.72
CA THR A 188 91.95 35.80 22.68
C THR A 188 90.81 36.12 21.72
N ASP A 189 90.25 37.33 21.85
CA ASP A 189 89.25 37.91 20.93
C ASP A 189 88.09 36.97 20.61
N SER A 190 87.93 36.55 19.34
CA SER A 190 86.79 35.74 18.91
C SER A 190 86.75 34.35 19.56
N CYS A 191 87.91 33.78 19.91
CA CYS A 191 87.96 32.52 20.64
C CYS A 191 87.32 32.68 22.01
N LEU A 192 87.70 33.74 22.74
CA LEU A 192 87.17 34.04 24.06
C LEU A 192 85.67 34.33 23.98
N GLU A 193 85.24 35.07 22.98
CA GLU A 193 83.82 35.36 22.73
C GLU A 193 82.99 34.08 22.53
N HIS A 194 83.43 33.17 21.65
CA HIS A 194 82.74 31.90 21.44
C HIS A 194 82.76 31.01 22.68
N TYR A 195 83.85 31.04 23.43
CA TYR A 195 83.97 30.31 24.70
C TYR A 195 82.97 30.81 25.74
N LEU A 196 82.92 32.14 25.95
CA LEU A 196 81.98 32.78 26.86
C LEU A 196 80.53 32.62 26.41
N ALA A 197 80.26 32.69 25.10
CA ALA A 197 78.96 32.37 24.53
C ALA A 197 78.55 30.91 24.81
N GLY A 198 79.50 29.98 24.77
CA GLY A 198 79.30 28.58 25.14
C GLY A 198 78.95 28.40 26.63
N LYS A 199 79.64 29.09 27.54
CA LYS A 199 79.33 29.06 28.98
C LYS A 199 77.99 29.74 29.29
N ALA A 200 77.70 30.89 28.67
CA ALA A 200 76.40 31.56 28.79
C ALA A 200 75.24 30.69 28.28
N ALA A 201 75.45 29.94 27.20
CA ALA A 201 74.48 28.96 26.70
C ALA A 201 74.18 27.86 27.72
N GLN A 202 75.22 27.36 28.43
CA GLN A 202 75.03 26.34 29.47
C GLN A 202 74.20 26.87 30.64
N VAL A 203 74.55 28.04 31.17
CA VAL A 203 73.77 28.69 32.24
C VAL A 203 72.35 28.97 31.77
N ALA A 204 72.17 29.49 30.55
CA ALA A 204 70.85 29.75 29.95
C ALA A 204 69.97 28.49 29.86
N ALA A 205 70.54 27.31 29.55
CA ALA A 205 69.79 26.06 29.53
C ALA A 205 69.26 25.66 30.92
N GLU A 206 70.05 25.88 31.97
CA GLU A 206 69.61 25.67 33.35
C GLU A 206 68.49 26.63 33.74
N VAL A 207 68.63 27.92 33.37
CA VAL A 207 67.58 28.93 33.56
C VAL A 207 66.29 28.52 32.88
N ALA A 208 66.34 28.11 31.61
CA ALA A 208 65.16 27.65 30.88
C ALA A 208 64.46 26.48 31.58
N THR A 209 65.22 25.51 32.08
CA THR A 209 64.68 24.33 32.78
C THR A 209 63.95 24.73 34.06
N VAL A 210 64.55 25.60 34.87
CA VAL A 210 63.94 26.09 36.12
C VAL A 210 62.68 26.91 35.83
N ILE A 211 62.75 27.81 34.84
CA ILE A 211 61.61 28.66 34.46
C ILE A 211 60.47 27.81 33.91
N ALA A 212 60.75 26.84 33.04
CA ALA A 212 59.73 25.94 32.52
C ALA A 212 59.03 25.15 33.64
N ALA A 213 59.80 24.55 34.56
CA ALA A 213 59.24 23.81 35.68
C ALA A 213 58.37 24.68 36.59
N LYS A 214 58.77 25.93 36.84
CA LYS A 214 57.96 26.88 37.62
C LYS A 214 56.70 27.30 36.88
N LEU A 215 56.80 27.62 35.59
CA LEU A 215 55.65 28.00 34.77
C LEU A 215 54.63 26.87 34.68
N HIS A 216 55.05 25.62 34.54
CA HIS A 216 54.12 24.47 34.55
C HIS A 216 53.27 24.37 35.82
N ASN A 217 53.78 24.85 36.95
CA ASN A 217 53.07 24.82 38.24
C ASN A 217 52.32 26.12 38.56
N PHE A 218 52.45 27.17 37.74
CA PHE A 218 51.84 28.46 38.01
C PHE A 218 50.43 28.55 37.42
N PRO A 219 49.39 28.87 38.23
CA PRO A 219 48.02 28.97 37.75
C PRO A 219 47.89 30.16 36.79
N ARG A 220 47.51 29.88 35.54
CA ARG A 220 47.31 30.90 34.50
C ARG A 220 45.97 31.57 34.68
N THR A 221 45.93 32.89 34.53
CA THR A 221 44.66 33.61 34.42
C THR A 221 44.40 33.94 32.96
N HIS A 222 43.26 33.51 32.44
CA HIS A 222 42.86 33.74 31.06
C HIS A 222 41.66 34.68 31.01
N LYS A 223 41.66 35.61 30.05
CA LYS A 223 40.48 36.41 29.70
C LYS A 223 39.87 35.85 28.43
N PHE A 224 38.60 35.48 28.51
CA PHE A 224 37.80 34.99 27.41
C PHE A 224 36.68 35.98 27.09
N GLU A 225 36.36 36.15 25.81
CA GLU A 225 35.16 36.85 25.38
C GLU A 225 34.11 35.83 24.96
N LEU A 226 32.95 35.84 25.63
CA LEU A 226 31.83 34.95 25.37
C LEU A 226 30.77 35.71 24.57
N ARG A 227 30.62 35.41 23.28
CA ARG A 227 29.57 35.96 22.42
C ARG A 227 28.41 34.99 22.33
N LEU A 228 27.35 35.26 23.08
CA LEU A 228 26.10 34.52 23.03
C LEU A 228 25.24 35.06 21.90
N GLN A 229 24.87 34.20 20.96
CA GLN A 229 24.13 34.57 19.75
C GLN A 229 22.78 33.84 19.64
N ASP A 230 21.78 34.59 19.17
CA ASP A 230 20.44 34.11 18.83
C ASP A 230 19.69 33.45 20.02
N PHE A 231 19.95 33.86 21.27
CA PHE A 231 19.19 33.39 22.43
C PHE A 231 17.92 34.19 22.68
N ALA A 232 16.86 33.52 23.14
CA ALA A 232 15.63 34.21 23.48
C ALA A 232 15.83 35.11 24.71
N ILE A 233 15.13 36.25 24.75
CA ILE A 233 15.25 37.21 25.86
C ILE A 233 15.00 36.55 27.23
N GLY A 234 14.01 35.65 27.31
CA GLY A 234 13.72 34.91 28.55
C GLY A 234 14.74 33.81 28.89
N GLU A 235 15.51 33.31 27.92
CA GLU A 235 16.61 32.36 28.17
C GLU A 235 17.80 33.09 28.80
N TYR A 236 18.09 34.34 28.39
CA TYR A 236 19.24 35.09 28.90
C TYR A 236 19.26 35.26 30.42
N GLN A 237 18.10 35.45 31.07
CA GLN A 237 18.04 35.56 32.53
C GLN A 237 18.49 34.27 33.21
N VAL A 238 18.06 33.12 32.68
CA VAL A 238 18.43 31.80 33.21
C VAL A 238 19.89 31.50 32.91
N LEU A 239 20.36 31.85 31.71
CA LEU A 239 21.75 31.67 31.29
C LEU A 239 22.70 32.52 32.11
N GLU A 240 22.36 33.77 32.36
CA GLU A 240 23.17 34.68 33.17
C GLU A 240 23.29 34.17 34.61
N GLN A 241 22.20 33.70 35.20
CA GLN A 241 22.22 33.05 36.51
C GLN A 241 23.07 31.77 36.51
N ALA A 242 22.96 30.94 35.46
CA ALA A 242 23.74 29.71 35.33
C ALA A 242 25.23 29.99 35.17
N LEU A 243 25.60 30.99 34.37
CA LEU A 243 26.99 31.40 34.17
C LEU A 243 27.56 32.01 35.47
N LEU A 244 26.81 32.90 36.14
CA LEU A 244 27.23 33.45 37.42
C LEU A 244 27.42 32.34 38.48
N ALA A 245 26.52 31.36 38.54
CA ALA A 245 26.65 30.23 39.45
C ALA A 245 27.85 29.33 39.12
N ALA A 246 28.09 29.07 37.84
CA ALA A 246 29.18 28.22 37.37
C ALA A 246 30.57 28.82 37.62
N PHE A 247 30.68 30.15 37.61
CA PHE A 247 31.95 30.88 37.76
C PHE A 247 32.06 31.66 39.08
N ASN A 248 31.27 31.30 40.09
CA ASN A 248 31.42 31.84 41.44
C ASN A 248 32.43 31.03 42.27
N ASP A 249 33.62 30.79 41.72
CA ASP A 249 34.70 30.03 42.37
C ASP A 249 35.69 30.93 43.13
N GLY A 250 35.43 32.24 43.17
CA GLY A 250 36.29 33.25 43.80
C GLY A 250 37.50 33.67 42.97
N TYR A 251 37.77 32.99 41.85
CA TYR A 251 38.89 33.28 40.94
C TYR A 251 38.41 33.74 39.56
N SER A 252 37.15 33.46 39.23
CA SER A 252 36.54 33.85 37.97
C SER A 252 35.66 35.09 38.11
N GLU A 253 35.69 35.97 37.12
CA GLU A 253 34.86 37.19 37.06
C GLU A 253 34.15 37.25 35.72
N LEU A 254 32.81 37.32 35.74
CA LEU A 254 31.98 37.47 34.55
C LEU A 254 31.42 38.90 34.49
N LYS A 255 31.76 39.64 33.43
CA LYS A 255 31.32 41.02 33.22
C LYS A 255 30.64 41.17 31.87
N LEU A 256 29.42 41.70 31.85
CA LEU A 256 28.73 42.05 30.61
C LEU A 256 29.46 43.21 29.92
N LEU A 257 29.83 43.03 28.65
CA LEU A 257 30.45 44.08 27.84
C LEU A 257 29.41 44.80 26.98
N GLU A 258 28.55 44.04 26.30
CA GLU A 258 27.62 44.58 25.32
C GLU A 258 26.34 43.74 25.25
N THR A 259 25.21 44.41 25.01
CA THR A 259 23.96 43.77 24.60
C THR A 259 23.59 44.33 23.22
N THR A 260 23.67 43.48 22.20
CA THR A 260 23.43 43.88 20.82
C THR A 260 21.96 43.67 20.44
N ARG A 261 21.53 44.40 19.40
CA ARG A 261 20.15 44.65 18.95
C ARG A 261 19.22 43.42 18.97
N GLU A 262 18.07 43.58 19.61
CA GLU A 262 16.98 42.61 19.59
C GLU A 262 16.45 42.39 18.16
N ARG A 263 16.30 41.12 17.76
CA ARG A 263 15.75 40.70 16.47
C ARG A 263 14.45 39.92 16.71
N GLY A 264 13.37 40.35 16.04
CA GLY A 264 12.10 39.64 16.09
C GLY A 264 12.13 38.37 15.23
N GLN A 265 11.77 37.24 15.83
CA GLN A 265 11.40 36.01 15.11
C GLN A 265 9.89 35.81 15.18
N LEU A 266 9.35 34.91 14.34
CA LEU A 266 7.92 34.70 14.12
C LEU A 266 7.09 34.49 15.40
N LEU A 267 7.68 33.92 16.46
CA LEU A 267 6.99 33.57 17.71
C LEU A 267 7.70 34.04 18.99
N HIS A 268 8.86 34.69 18.89
CA HIS A 268 9.66 35.19 20.02
C HIS A 268 10.71 36.20 19.56
N GLN A 269 11.38 36.88 20.50
CA GLN A 269 12.49 37.77 20.21
C GLN A 269 13.81 37.13 20.67
N VAL A 270 14.84 37.30 19.86
CA VAL A 270 16.22 36.88 20.17
C VAL A 270 17.12 38.10 20.32
N ALA A 271 18.15 38.00 21.13
CA ALA A 271 19.18 39.03 21.29
C ALA A 271 20.57 38.39 21.27
N ASP A 272 21.61 39.21 21.13
CA ASP A 272 23.01 38.78 21.25
C ASP A 272 23.64 39.51 22.46
N LYS A 273 24.43 38.81 23.26
CA LYS A 273 25.14 39.40 24.41
C LYS A 273 26.60 38.98 24.41
N THR A 274 27.49 39.92 24.73
CA THR A 274 28.92 39.66 24.87
C THR A 274 29.34 39.84 26.32
N TYR A 275 29.94 38.80 26.90
CA TYR A 275 30.50 38.80 28.24
C TYR A 275 32.02 38.66 28.18
N ARG A 276 32.71 39.24 29.16
CA ARG A 276 34.11 38.96 29.46
C ARG A 276 34.17 38.03 30.66
N LEU A 277 34.85 36.91 30.51
CA LEU A 277 35.09 35.96 31.57
C LEU A 277 36.59 35.88 31.86
N THR A 278 36.98 36.27 33.07
CA THR A 278 38.31 35.96 33.61
C THR A 278 38.22 34.59 34.29
N SER A 279 39.10 33.63 33.98
CA SER A 279 39.10 32.31 34.61
C SER A 279 40.50 31.68 34.61
N GLN A 280 40.78 30.80 35.59
CA GLN A 280 42.02 30.01 35.61
C GLN A 280 41.96 28.72 34.79
N LYS A 281 40.81 28.43 34.18
CA LYS A 281 40.61 27.22 33.39
C LYS A 281 41.10 27.43 31.96
N ALA A 282 41.82 26.43 31.45
CA ALA A 282 42.20 26.38 30.04
C ALA A 282 40.94 26.33 29.14
N ALA A 283 41.06 26.76 27.88
CA ALA A 283 39.93 26.91 26.98
C ALA A 283 39.07 25.64 26.84
N GLY A 284 39.69 24.45 26.76
CA GLY A 284 38.96 23.18 26.64
C GLY A 284 38.13 22.83 27.88
N SER A 285 38.68 23.03 29.09
CA SER A 285 37.95 22.81 30.34
C SER A 285 36.85 23.84 30.54
N LEU A 286 37.12 25.09 30.12
CA LEU A 286 36.11 26.15 30.14
C LEU A 286 34.96 25.86 29.18
N GLU A 287 35.24 25.42 27.95
CA GLU A 287 34.20 25.03 26.99
C GLU A 287 33.31 23.94 27.57
N GLN A 288 33.90 22.91 28.19
CA GLN A 288 33.14 21.84 28.81
C GLN A 288 32.26 22.36 29.95
N GLN A 289 32.79 23.21 30.84
CA GLN A 289 31.99 23.79 31.93
C GLN A 289 30.88 24.71 31.41
N LEU A 290 31.15 25.51 30.38
CA LEU A 290 30.13 26.33 29.72
C LEU A 290 29.04 25.44 29.13
N ARG A 291 29.42 24.36 28.44
CA ARG A 291 28.51 23.38 27.87
C ARG A 291 27.62 22.75 28.94
N ASP A 292 28.21 22.31 30.04
CA ASP A 292 27.48 21.71 31.17
C ASP A 292 26.52 22.74 31.82
N SER A 293 26.95 23.99 31.95
CA SER A 293 26.14 25.08 32.52
C SER A 293 24.95 25.44 31.64
N LEU A 294 25.15 25.53 30.31
CA LEU A 294 24.05 25.77 29.36
C LEU A 294 23.08 24.60 29.32
N GLN A 295 23.58 23.35 29.34
CA GLN A 295 22.73 22.16 29.39
C GLN A 295 21.89 22.11 30.67
N ASN A 296 22.48 22.42 31.83
CA ASN A 296 21.76 22.50 33.10
C ASN A 296 20.70 23.62 33.11
N ALA A 297 20.96 24.72 32.38
CA ALA A 297 19.99 25.79 32.15
C ALA A 297 18.90 25.44 31.13
N GLY A 298 18.93 24.24 30.54
CA GLY A 298 17.99 23.79 29.51
C GLY A 298 18.22 24.42 28.14
N ALA A 299 19.39 25.01 27.89
CA ALA A 299 19.75 25.64 26.64
C ALA A 299 20.69 24.76 25.82
N SER A 300 20.31 24.48 24.57
CA SER A 300 21.19 23.80 23.60
C SER A 300 21.94 24.84 22.79
N ALA A 301 23.27 24.73 22.71
CA ALA A 301 24.12 25.65 21.97
C ALA A 301 25.30 24.94 21.29
N SER A 302 25.72 25.48 20.15
CA SER A 302 27.01 25.20 19.53
C SER A 302 28.07 26.12 20.10
N PHE A 303 29.24 25.56 20.31
CA PHE A 303 30.43 26.27 20.73
C PHE A 303 31.42 26.33 19.57
N GLN A 304 31.95 27.52 19.31
CA GLN A 304 33.05 27.74 18.38
C GLN A 304 34.07 28.60 19.10
N LEU A 305 35.25 28.03 19.36
CA LEU A 305 36.41 28.77 19.85
C LEU A 305 37.19 29.27 18.63
N GLU A 306 37.35 30.58 18.50
CA GLU A 306 38.20 31.13 17.45
C GLU A 306 39.68 30.94 17.82
N ALA A 307 40.43 30.33 16.89
CA ALA A 307 41.81 29.94 17.13
C ALA A 307 42.68 31.17 17.38
N GLY A 308 43.22 31.28 18.59
CA GLY A 308 44.19 32.31 18.98
C GLY A 308 43.60 33.61 19.55
N THR A 309 42.27 33.80 19.56
CA THR A 309 41.64 35.04 20.07
C THR A 309 40.94 34.87 21.43
N ARG A 310 40.93 33.66 22.01
CA ARG A 310 40.20 33.33 23.26
C ARG A 310 38.73 33.77 23.22
N GLU A 311 38.16 33.83 22.02
CA GLU A 311 36.77 34.22 21.79
C GLU A 311 35.91 32.97 21.62
N PHE A 312 34.92 32.80 22.49
CA PHE A 312 33.89 31.77 22.37
C PHE A 312 32.64 32.37 21.73
N THR A 313 32.35 31.93 20.51
CA THR A 313 31.03 32.14 19.90
C THR A 313 30.12 31.00 20.32
N ILE A 314 29.15 31.32 21.18
CA ILE A 314 28.14 30.41 21.69
C ILE A 314 26.85 30.71 20.94
N LYS A 315 26.52 29.88 19.95
CA LYS A 315 25.32 30.07 19.12
C LYS A 315 24.22 29.10 19.54
N ARG A 316 23.02 29.60 19.82
CA ARG A 316 21.88 28.77 20.18
C ARG A 316 21.56 27.75 19.08
N GLN A 317 21.28 26.50 19.48
CA GLN A 317 20.84 25.42 18.59
C GLN A 317 19.35 25.14 18.76
N GLY A 318 18.64 24.95 17.65
CA GLY A 318 17.20 24.65 17.62
C GLY A 318 16.31 25.90 17.73
N LEU A 319 15.06 25.73 18.19
CA LEU A 319 14.09 26.81 18.41
C LEU A 319 13.87 27.08 19.91
N ALA A 320 13.74 28.35 20.31
CA ALA A 320 13.38 28.71 21.68
C ALA A 320 12.02 28.13 22.04
N TYR A 321 11.84 27.66 23.28
CA TYR A 321 10.55 27.12 23.74
C TYR A 321 10.00 25.95 22.92
N SER A 322 10.85 25.13 22.28
CA SER A 322 10.43 23.99 21.44
C SER A 322 9.39 23.08 22.11
N GLY A 323 9.56 22.78 23.41
CA GLY A 323 8.60 22.01 24.19
C GLY A 323 7.21 22.67 24.33
N ARG A 324 7.14 24.00 24.45
CA ARG A 324 5.86 24.72 24.51
C ARG A 324 5.16 24.72 23.16
N TYR A 325 5.92 24.88 22.07
CA TYR A 325 5.35 24.78 20.72
C TYR A 325 4.86 23.36 20.42
N LEU A 326 5.63 22.34 20.79
CA LEU A 326 5.22 20.94 20.62
C LEU A 326 3.96 20.62 21.45
N GLY A 327 3.90 21.10 22.70
CA GLY A 327 2.71 20.96 23.54
C GLY A 327 1.48 21.66 22.95
N GLY A 328 1.63 22.90 22.47
CA GLY A 328 0.55 23.63 21.80
C GLY A 328 0.07 22.94 20.51
N LEU A 329 1.00 22.43 19.71
CA LEU A 329 0.69 21.64 18.50
C LEU A 329 -0.10 20.37 18.87
N LEU A 330 0.35 19.64 19.89
CA LEU A 330 -0.29 18.39 20.33
C LEU A 330 -1.72 18.65 20.83
N LEU A 331 -1.93 19.74 21.57
CA LEU A 331 -3.25 20.16 22.04
C LEU A 331 -4.17 20.55 20.88
N LEU A 332 -3.64 21.28 19.88
CA LEU A 332 -4.37 21.62 18.66
C LEU A 332 -4.75 20.36 17.86
N VAL A 333 -3.82 19.41 17.69
CA VAL A 333 -4.09 18.12 17.04
C VAL A 333 -5.17 17.34 17.78
N LEU A 334 -5.12 17.29 19.12
CA LEU A 334 -6.13 16.60 19.93
C LEU A 334 -7.51 17.26 19.82
N MET A 335 -7.57 18.59 19.78
CA MET A 335 -8.82 19.34 19.55
C MET A 335 -9.40 19.07 18.16
N VAL A 336 -8.56 19.10 17.11
CA VAL A 336 -8.97 18.76 15.74
C VAL A 336 -9.47 17.32 15.66
N LEU A 337 -8.76 16.38 16.30
CA LEU A 337 -9.17 14.98 16.37
C LEU A 337 -10.54 14.82 17.03
N MET A 338 -10.76 15.48 18.18
CA MET A 338 -12.05 15.47 18.88
C MET A 338 -13.17 16.05 18.01
N LEU A 339 -12.91 17.14 17.28
CA LEU A 339 -13.90 17.74 16.37
C LEU A 339 -14.24 16.81 15.19
N VAL A 340 -13.23 16.14 14.61
CA VAL A 340 -13.42 15.14 13.55
C VAL A 340 -14.24 13.95 14.06
N LEU A 341 -13.91 13.42 15.24
CA LEU A 341 -14.65 12.33 15.88
C LEU A 341 -16.11 12.73 16.16
N HIS A 342 -16.33 13.96 16.65
CA HIS A 342 -17.68 14.47 16.91
C HIS A 342 -18.50 14.60 15.63
N ARG A 343 -17.95 15.23 14.57
CA ARG A 343 -18.63 15.35 13.27
C ARG A 343 -18.94 13.99 12.65
N ARG A 344 -18.01 13.05 12.74
CA ARG A 344 -18.22 11.68 12.28
C ARG A 344 -19.37 11.00 13.03
N PHE A 345 -19.38 11.11 14.35
CA PHE A 345 -20.44 10.53 15.17
C PHE A 345 -21.81 11.13 14.85
N ALA A 346 -21.90 12.46 14.68
CA ALA A 346 -23.14 13.13 14.29
C ALA A 346 -23.66 12.65 12.92
N ALA A 347 -22.76 12.44 11.95
CA ALA A 347 -23.11 11.89 10.64
C ALA A 347 -23.56 10.42 10.71
N GLU A 348 -22.91 9.59 11.53
CA GLU A 348 -23.35 8.21 11.74
C GLU A 348 -24.72 8.13 12.43
N LEU A 349 -25.01 9.04 13.37
CA LEU A 349 -26.31 9.11 14.04
C LEU A 349 -27.43 9.57 13.09
N SER A 350 -27.15 10.54 12.20
CA SER A 350 -28.14 10.99 11.20
C SER A 350 -28.45 9.88 10.20
N ASN A 351 -27.45 9.09 9.79
CA ASN A 351 -27.66 7.91 8.96
C ASN A 351 -28.52 6.86 9.67
N LEU A 352 -28.28 6.57 10.95
CA LEU A 352 -29.13 5.65 11.74
C LEU A 352 -30.59 6.13 11.79
N GLN A 353 -30.82 7.43 11.95
CA GLN A 353 -32.15 8.02 11.92
C GLN A 353 -32.81 7.90 10.53
N GLN A 354 -32.04 8.06 9.46
CA GLN A 354 -32.51 7.82 8.09
C GLN A 354 -32.88 6.35 7.86
N PHE A 355 -32.08 5.39 8.32
CA PHE A 355 -32.42 3.97 8.19
C PHE A 355 -33.66 3.59 8.98
N ALA A 356 -33.81 4.13 10.19
CA ALA A 356 -34.97 3.89 11.03
C ALA A 356 -36.26 4.47 10.42
N THR A 357 -36.22 5.70 9.91
CA THR A 357 -37.37 6.32 9.21
C THR A 357 -37.70 5.59 7.91
N ALA A 358 -36.69 5.05 7.23
CA ALA A 358 -36.85 4.19 6.05
C ALA A 358 -37.28 2.74 6.37
N ARG A 359 -37.41 2.35 7.66
CA ARG A 359 -37.72 0.98 8.11
C ARG A 359 -36.72 -0.07 7.58
N CYS A 360 -35.46 0.32 7.39
CA CYS A 360 -34.36 -0.54 6.95
C CYS A 360 -33.55 -1.02 8.17
N TYR A 361 -34.17 -1.86 9.00
CA TYR A 361 -33.66 -2.24 10.32
C TYR A 361 -32.45 -3.19 10.25
N GLN A 362 -32.32 -4.04 9.21
CA GLN A 362 -31.10 -4.84 9.05
C GLN A 362 -29.89 -3.98 8.68
N SER A 363 -30.11 -3.01 7.77
CA SER A 363 -29.08 -2.04 7.40
C SER A 363 -28.66 -1.21 8.61
N ALA A 364 -29.64 -0.77 9.41
CA ALA A 364 -29.38 -0.09 10.68
C ALA A 364 -28.58 -0.97 11.66
N GLN A 365 -28.87 -2.27 11.76
CA GLN A 365 -28.14 -3.19 12.63
C GLN A 365 -26.68 -3.37 12.20
N LYS A 366 -26.40 -3.49 10.90
CA LYS A 366 -25.02 -3.56 10.36
C LYS A 366 -24.25 -2.28 10.67
N GLN A 367 -24.89 -1.12 10.48
CA GLN A 367 -24.29 0.17 10.79
C GLN A 367 -24.00 0.30 12.29
N LEU A 368 -24.94 -0.13 13.14
CA LEU A 368 -24.78 -0.10 14.60
C LEU A 368 -23.66 -1.03 15.07
N ALA A 369 -23.46 -2.19 14.42
CA ALA A 369 -22.30 -3.06 14.68
C ALA A 369 -20.96 -2.40 14.30
N ALA A 370 -20.94 -1.57 13.26
CA ALA A 370 -19.76 -0.78 12.89
C ALA A 370 -19.48 0.32 13.94
N VAL A 371 -20.52 1.03 14.41
CA VAL A 371 -20.39 2.03 15.48
C VAL A 371 -19.87 1.40 16.79
N ARG A 372 -20.29 0.16 17.11
CA ARG A 372 -19.86 -0.57 18.31
C ARG A 372 -18.35 -0.82 18.36
N LYS A 373 -17.68 -0.95 17.22
CA LYS A 373 -16.22 -1.19 17.16
C LYS A 373 -15.41 0.06 17.50
N GLY A 374 -16.03 1.24 17.57
CA GLY A 374 -15.39 2.49 17.97
C GLY A 374 -15.80 2.98 19.36
N ILE A 375 -15.42 4.23 19.66
CA ILE A 375 -15.77 4.93 20.92
C ILE A 375 -17.30 5.12 21.07
N GLY A 376 -18.06 4.99 19.98
CA GLY A 376 -19.51 5.20 19.96
C GLY A 376 -20.32 4.28 20.89
N ALA A 377 -19.78 3.14 21.32
CA ALA A 377 -20.43 2.25 22.29
C ALA A 377 -20.59 2.87 23.70
N LEU A 378 -19.79 3.89 24.03
CA LEU A 378 -19.84 4.57 25.33
C LEU A 378 -20.96 5.62 25.40
N LEU A 379 -21.61 5.95 24.29
CA LEU A 379 -22.62 7.01 24.24
C LEU A 379 -24.03 6.47 24.53
N PRO A 380 -24.86 7.14 25.37
CA PRO A 380 -26.20 6.68 25.72
C PRO A 380 -27.14 6.45 24.52
N ALA A 381 -27.01 7.27 23.48
CA ALA A 381 -27.82 7.19 22.27
C ALA A 381 -27.66 5.85 21.53
N PHE A 382 -26.47 5.24 21.59
CA PHE A 382 -26.20 3.94 20.97
C PHE A 382 -27.09 2.84 21.55
N TRP A 383 -27.20 2.78 22.87
CA TRP A 383 -27.97 1.76 23.59
C TRP A 383 -29.48 1.89 23.33
N TRP A 384 -29.99 3.11 23.21
CA TRP A 384 -31.37 3.37 22.83
C TRP A 384 -31.68 2.82 21.44
N TRP A 385 -30.83 3.13 20.44
CA TRP A 385 -30.99 2.65 19.06
C TRP A 385 -30.91 1.13 18.97
N GLN A 386 -29.97 0.51 19.69
CA GLN A 386 -29.83 -0.94 19.72
C GLN A 386 -31.10 -1.63 20.21
N ARG A 387 -31.69 -1.12 21.31
CA ARG A 387 -32.92 -1.66 21.88
C ARG A 387 -34.09 -1.50 20.92
N HIS A 388 -34.22 -0.32 20.30
CA HIS A 388 -35.29 -0.02 19.35
C HIS A 388 -35.24 -0.92 18.11
N ILE A 389 -34.07 -1.08 17.49
CA ILE A 389 -33.88 -1.94 16.30
C ILE A 389 -34.18 -3.41 16.63
N ASN A 390 -33.68 -3.90 17.77
CA ASN A 390 -33.93 -5.29 18.19
C ASN A 390 -35.42 -5.57 18.41
N GLN A 391 -36.16 -4.64 19.02
CA GLN A 391 -37.59 -4.80 19.25
C GLN A 391 -38.38 -4.88 17.94
N GLN A 392 -38.01 -4.10 16.92
CA GLN A 392 -38.68 -4.13 15.61
C GLN A 392 -38.37 -5.42 14.83
N LEU A 393 -37.10 -5.89 14.87
CA LEU A 393 -36.72 -7.16 14.25
C LEU A 393 -37.44 -8.36 14.89
N GLN A 394 -37.64 -8.36 16.22
CA GLN A 394 -38.41 -9.41 16.89
C GLN A 394 -39.87 -9.47 16.41
N ARG A 395 -40.53 -8.32 16.25
CA ARG A 395 -41.91 -8.26 15.74
C ARG A 395 -42.02 -8.74 14.29
N ALA A 396 -41.03 -8.40 13.47
CA ALA A 396 -40.97 -8.85 12.08
C ALA A 396 -40.79 -10.36 11.99
N ASN A 397 -39.91 -10.94 12.81
CA ASN A 397 -39.69 -12.39 12.86
C ASN A 397 -40.94 -13.15 13.31
N ALA A 398 -41.70 -12.66 14.29
CA ALA A 398 -42.96 -13.27 14.69
C ALA A 398 -44.00 -13.26 13.54
N THR A 399 -44.08 -12.16 12.79
CA THR A 399 -44.96 -12.06 11.60
C THR A 399 -44.50 -13.01 10.48
N LEU A 400 -43.19 -13.18 10.29
CA LEU A 400 -42.63 -14.13 9.33
C LEU A 400 -42.99 -15.58 9.67
N GLN A 401 -42.91 -15.97 10.94
CA GLN A 401 -43.29 -17.31 11.40
C GLN A 401 -44.78 -17.58 11.17
N GLN A 402 -45.64 -16.59 11.45
CA GLN A 402 -47.07 -16.69 11.16
C GLN A 402 -47.33 -16.83 9.65
N LEU A 403 -46.61 -16.08 8.82
CA LEU A 403 -46.70 -16.16 7.36
C LEU A 403 -46.33 -17.55 6.83
N GLU A 404 -45.23 -18.12 7.33
CA GLU A 404 -44.82 -19.49 6.97
C GLU A 404 -45.86 -20.53 7.38
N LEU A 405 -46.44 -20.39 8.58
CA LEU A 405 -47.49 -21.28 9.06
C LEU A 405 -48.75 -21.19 8.18
N SER A 406 -49.23 -19.99 7.87
CA SER A 406 -50.39 -19.79 6.98
C SER A 406 -50.16 -20.36 5.57
N LEU A 407 -48.95 -20.21 5.01
CA LEU A 407 -48.58 -20.83 3.72
C LEU A 407 -48.59 -22.36 3.80
N ASN A 408 -48.03 -22.93 4.87
CA ASN A 408 -48.00 -24.38 5.07
C ASN A 408 -49.40 -24.97 5.28
N GLN A 409 -50.35 -24.19 5.80
CA GLN A 409 -51.75 -24.58 6.01
C GLN A 409 -52.66 -24.27 4.81
N GLY A 410 -52.14 -23.67 3.74
CA GLY A 410 -52.94 -23.30 2.57
C GLY A 410 -53.83 -22.07 2.74
N HIS A 411 -53.64 -21.27 3.80
CA HIS A 411 -54.39 -20.04 4.05
C HIS A 411 -53.82 -18.87 3.22
N ILE A 412 -53.94 -18.94 1.89
CA ILE A 412 -53.31 -18.00 0.94
C ILE A 412 -53.70 -16.54 1.20
N VAL A 413 -54.97 -16.27 1.51
CA VAL A 413 -55.47 -14.90 1.77
C VAL A 413 -54.87 -14.32 3.05
N GLU A 414 -54.78 -15.12 4.11
CA GLU A 414 -54.14 -14.73 5.37
C GLU A 414 -52.64 -14.47 5.17
N ALA A 415 -51.95 -15.37 4.46
CA ALA A 415 -50.55 -15.22 4.10
C ALA A 415 -50.29 -13.93 3.31
N GLN A 416 -51.17 -13.57 2.36
CA GLN A 416 -51.05 -12.31 1.63
C GLN A 416 -51.18 -11.09 2.56
N GLY A 417 -52.12 -11.12 3.51
CA GLY A 417 -52.27 -10.07 4.53
C GLY A 417 -51.06 -9.96 5.46
N LEU A 418 -50.49 -11.09 5.89
CA LEU A 418 -49.30 -11.15 6.73
C LEU A 418 -48.04 -10.65 5.99
N LEU A 419 -47.90 -10.95 4.70
CA LEU A 419 -46.81 -10.43 3.87
C LEU A 419 -46.89 -8.91 3.72
N GLN A 420 -48.09 -8.36 3.50
CA GLN A 420 -48.29 -6.90 3.46
C GLN A 420 -47.96 -6.25 4.81
N LYS A 421 -48.38 -6.87 5.92
CA LYS A 421 -48.04 -6.42 7.28
C LYS A 421 -46.53 -6.46 7.53
N LEU A 422 -45.84 -7.50 7.09
CA LEU A 422 -44.39 -7.64 7.21
C LEU A 422 -43.65 -6.57 6.40
N GLN A 423 -44.05 -6.34 5.15
CA GLN A 423 -43.49 -5.29 4.28
C GLN A 423 -43.73 -3.88 4.86
N ALA A 424 -44.86 -3.66 5.54
CA ALA A 424 -45.13 -2.42 6.25
C ALA A 424 -44.28 -2.25 7.52
N GLN A 425 -43.90 -3.33 8.19
CA GLN A 425 -43.05 -3.28 9.38
C GLN A 425 -41.56 -3.11 9.03
N VAL A 426 -41.04 -3.89 8.08
CA VAL A 426 -39.62 -3.91 7.72
C VAL A 426 -39.48 -4.01 6.20
N ALA A 427 -38.91 -2.97 5.59
CA ALA A 427 -38.77 -2.89 4.14
C ALA A 427 -37.61 -3.74 3.61
N ASP A 428 -36.52 -3.85 4.38
CA ASP A 428 -35.25 -4.45 3.95
C ASP A 428 -35.04 -5.90 4.39
N LEU A 429 -36.07 -6.60 4.84
CA LEU A 429 -35.94 -8.00 5.26
C LEU A 429 -35.68 -8.88 4.01
N PRO A 430 -34.52 -9.58 3.89
CA PRO A 430 -34.24 -10.43 2.72
C PRO A 430 -35.27 -11.54 2.52
N ALA A 431 -35.92 -11.96 3.61
CA ALA A 431 -36.99 -12.94 3.56
C ALA A 431 -38.25 -12.42 2.84
N ASN A 432 -38.47 -11.11 2.70
CA ASN A 432 -39.62 -10.57 1.97
C ASN A 432 -39.67 -11.05 0.52
N GLY A 433 -38.53 -10.99 -0.19
CA GLY A 433 -38.45 -11.44 -1.59
C GLY A 433 -38.70 -12.95 -1.71
N LYS A 434 -38.08 -13.74 -0.81
CA LYS A 434 -38.28 -15.20 -0.78
C LYS A 434 -39.73 -15.57 -0.48
N MET A 435 -40.36 -14.91 0.49
CA MET A 435 -41.75 -15.19 0.87
C MET A 435 -42.74 -14.72 -0.19
N GLN A 436 -42.48 -13.60 -0.87
CA GLN A 436 -43.28 -13.19 -2.01
C GLN A 436 -43.22 -14.20 -3.15
N GLN A 437 -42.01 -14.68 -3.49
CA GLN A 437 -41.84 -15.73 -4.49
C GLN A 437 -42.55 -17.02 -4.07
N ARG A 438 -42.42 -17.42 -2.80
CA ARG A 438 -43.09 -18.61 -2.26
C ARG A 438 -44.62 -18.47 -2.32
N LEU A 439 -45.18 -17.33 -1.93
CA LEU A 439 -46.62 -17.06 -2.04
C LEU A 439 -47.10 -17.15 -3.49
N GLN A 440 -46.35 -16.59 -4.44
CA GLN A 440 -46.66 -16.69 -5.87
C GLN A 440 -46.63 -18.14 -6.37
N GLN A 441 -45.64 -18.93 -5.94
CA GLN A 441 -45.56 -20.36 -6.27
C GLN A 441 -46.76 -21.13 -5.73
N VAL A 442 -47.17 -20.89 -4.48
CA VAL A 442 -48.37 -21.52 -3.89
C VAL A 442 -49.64 -21.10 -4.63
N GLN A 443 -49.79 -19.82 -4.98
CA GLN A 443 -50.93 -19.34 -5.77
C GLN A 443 -51.00 -19.98 -7.16
N GLN A 444 -49.87 -20.08 -7.85
CA GLN A 444 -49.79 -20.73 -9.16
C GLN A 444 -50.10 -22.23 -9.06
N ALA A 445 -49.55 -22.90 -8.05
CA ALA A 445 -49.80 -24.32 -7.82
C ALA A 445 -51.28 -24.59 -7.51
N GLU A 446 -51.92 -23.74 -6.70
CA GLU A 446 -53.35 -23.84 -6.39
C GLU A 446 -54.21 -23.66 -7.65
N GLN A 447 -53.82 -22.75 -8.57
CA GLN A 447 -54.49 -22.61 -9.87
C GLN A 447 -54.32 -23.86 -10.75
N LEU A 448 -53.11 -24.42 -10.81
CA LEU A 448 -52.85 -25.66 -11.55
C LEU A 448 -53.67 -26.83 -10.99
N TRP A 449 -53.76 -26.94 -9.66
CA TRP A 449 -54.61 -27.92 -8.98
C TRP A 449 -56.08 -27.78 -9.40
N LEU A 450 -56.64 -26.57 -9.34
CA LEU A 450 -58.02 -26.31 -9.75
C LEU A 450 -58.27 -26.60 -11.24
N GLN A 451 -57.29 -26.32 -12.10
CA GLN A 451 -57.37 -26.65 -13.54
C GLN A 451 -57.28 -28.16 -13.80
N ALA A 452 -56.56 -28.91 -12.96
CA ALA A 452 -56.42 -30.36 -13.12
C ALA A 452 -57.70 -31.13 -12.80
N GLN A 453 -58.50 -30.64 -11.84
CA GLN A 453 -59.73 -31.32 -11.40
C GLN A 453 -60.71 -31.66 -12.55
N PRO A 454 -61.16 -30.70 -13.39
CA PRO A 454 -62.08 -31.01 -14.48
C PRO A 454 -61.43 -31.82 -15.62
N LEU A 455 -60.10 -31.74 -15.77
CA LEU A 455 -59.36 -32.46 -16.81
C LEU A 455 -59.17 -33.93 -16.50
N LEU A 456 -59.39 -34.38 -15.25
CA LEU A 456 -59.21 -35.79 -14.89
C LEU A 456 -60.04 -36.74 -15.75
N ALA A 457 -61.28 -36.36 -16.10
CA ALA A 457 -62.17 -37.20 -16.87
C ALA A 457 -61.90 -37.16 -18.39
N THR A 458 -61.46 -36.01 -18.92
CA THR A 458 -61.35 -35.76 -20.36
C THR A 458 -59.92 -35.86 -20.88
N GLU A 459 -58.95 -35.36 -20.12
CA GLU A 459 -57.52 -35.31 -20.46
C GLU A 459 -56.67 -35.74 -19.24
N PRO A 460 -56.80 -36.99 -18.76
CA PRO A 460 -56.21 -37.45 -17.49
C PRO A 460 -54.69 -37.28 -17.43
N LEU A 461 -53.98 -37.45 -18.55
CA LEU A 461 -52.52 -37.23 -18.61
C LEU A 461 -52.14 -35.77 -18.38
N ARG A 462 -52.95 -34.83 -18.87
CA ARG A 462 -52.74 -33.39 -18.66
C ARG A 462 -53.05 -32.99 -17.23
N ALA A 463 -54.11 -33.56 -16.65
CA ALA A 463 -54.41 -33.41 -15.23
C ALA A 463 -53.25 -33.89 -14.34
N ALA A 464 -52.64 -35.04 -14.68
CA ALA A 464 -51.46 -35.57 -13.99
C ALA A 464 -50.28 -34.61 -14.01
N ALA A 465 -49.96 -34.07 -15.20
CA ALA A 465 -48.87 -33.11 -15.35
C ALA A 465 -49.08 -31.83 -14.52
N TYR A 466 -50.31 -31.27 -14.49
CA TYR A 466 -50.63 -30.10 -13.67
C TYR A 466 -50.48 -30.39 -12.18
N ILE A 467 -50.88 -31.58 -11.71
CA ILE A 467 -50.77 -31.96 -10.29
C ILE A 467 -49.33 -32.21 -9.91
N GLN A 468 -48.56 -32.89 -10.75
CA GLN A 468 -47.12 -33.11 -10.53
C GLN A 468 -46.38 -31.78 -10.42
N GLN A 469 -46.73 -30.80 -11.27
CA GLN A 469 -46.16 -29.45 -11.22
C GLN A 469 -46.59 -28.68 -9.95
N ALA A 470 -47.82 -28.86 -9.49
CA ALA A 470 -48.35 -28.17 -8.31
C ALA A 470 -47.87 -28.77 -6.97
N GLN A 471 -47.66 -30.08 -6.90
CA GLN A 471 -47.43 -30.84 -5.67
C GLN A 471 -46.33 -30.26 -4.76
N PRO A 472 -45.13 -29.87 -5.24
CA PRO A 472 -44.06 -29.39 -4.35
C PRO A 472 -44.43 -28.13 -3.55
N ALA A 473 -45.41 -27.35 -4.04
CA ALA A 473 -45.85 -26.12 -3.42
C ALA A 473 -47.15 -26.29 -2.58
N LEU A 474 -47.78 -27.47 -2.60
CA LEU A 474 -49.07 -27.73 -1.93
C LEU A 474 -48.98 -28.87 -0.90
N PRO A 475 -48.12 -28.79 0.12
CA PRO A 475 -47.99 -29.86 1.12
C PRO A 475 -49.28 -30.12 1.90
N TYR A 476 -50.14 -29.11 2.07
CA TYR A 476 -51.44 -29.25 2.75
C TYR A 476 -52.49 -30.04 1.95
N ARG A 477 -52.23 -30.34 0.67
CA ARG A 477 -53.14 -31.12 -0.19
C ARG A 477 -52.66 -32.56 -0.41
N GLU A 478 -51.74 -33.06 0.40
CA GLU A 478 -51.18 -34.41 0.20
C GLU A 478 -52.25 -35.50 0.17
N ASP A 479 -53.26 -35.43 1.04
CA ASP A 479 -54.38 -36.38 1.07
C ASP A 479 -55.28 -36.28 -0.19
N ASP A 480 -55.56 -35.06 -0.65
CA ASP A 480 -56.32 -34.81 -1.87
C ASP A 480 -55.58 -35.37 -3.10
N ILE A 481 -54.27 -35.11 -3.17
CA ILE A 481 -53.38 -35.60 -4.23
C ILE A 481 -53.31 -37.14 -4.18
N ALA A 482 -53.23 -37.75 -3.00
CA ALA A 482 -53.23 -39.21 -2.84
C ALA A 482 -54.55 -39.85 -3.31
N SER A 483 -55.69 -39.23 -2.99
CA SER A 483 -57.01 -39.67 -3.48
C SER A 483 -57.10 -39.55 -5.01
N TRP A 484 -56.63 -38.43 -5.55
CA TRP A 484 -56.56 -38.21 -7.00
C TRP A 484 -55.69 -39.26 -7.69
N ARG A 485 -54.51 -39.59 -7.14
CA ARG A 485 -53.60 -40.60 -7.70
C ARG A 485 -54.26 -41.97 -7.86
N LYS A 486 -55.07 -42.40 -6.87
CA LYS A 486 -55.83 -43.65 -6.96
C LYS A 486 -56.85 -43.62 -8.10
N SER A 487 -57.56 -42.49 -8.25
CA SER A 487 -58.53 -42.30 -9.33
C SER A 487 -57.87 -42.30 -10.70
N PHE A 488 -56.74 -41.60 -10.83
CA PHE A 488 -55.95 -41.56 -12.05
C PHE A 488 -55.34 -42.92 -12.40
N GLN A 489 -54.85 -43.68 -11.41
CA GLN A 489 -54.36 -45.04 -11.62
C GLN A 489 -55.45 -45.95 -12.20
N SER A 490 -56.66 -45.90 -11.65
CA SER A 490 -57.79 -46.66 -12.18
C SER A 490 -58.13 -46.27 -13.63
N LEU A 491 -58.18 -44.96 -13.93
CA LEU A 491 -58.39 -44.47 -15.30
C LEU A 491 -57.29 -44.91 -16.26
N LEU A 492 -56.04 -44.88 -15.81
CA LEU A 492 -54.88 -45.24 -16.60
C LEU A 492 -54.89 -46.74 -16.95
N GLN A 493 -55.14 -47.61 -15.98
CA GLN A 493 -55.18 -49.06 -16.16
C GLN A 493 -56.38 -49.50 -16.99
N ASN A 494 -57.57 -48.97 -16.72
CA ASN A 494 -58.82 -49.48 -17.30
C ASN A 494 -59.15 -48.89 -18.68
N HIS A 495 -58.66 -47.69 -19.00
CA HIS A 495 -59.05 -46.99 -20.22
C HIS A 495 -57.86 -46.54 -21.06
N LEU A 496 -56.88 -45.85 -20.45
CA LEU A 496 -55.83 -45.21 -21.23
C LEU A 496 -54.79 -46.20 -21.77
N LEU A 497 -54.37 -47.18 -20.98
CA LEU A 497 -53.35 -48.14 -21.39
C LEU A 497 -53.85 -49.06 -22.52
N PRO A 498 -55.08 -49.63 -22.48
CA PRO A 498 -55.62 -50.39 -23.60
C PRO A 498 -55.79 -49.54 -24.87
N ALA A 499 -56.32 -48.31 -24.74
CA ALA A 499 -56.47 -47.40 -25.87
C ALA A 499 -55.10 -47.01 -26.46
N PHE A 500 -54.11 -46.79 -25.61
CA PHE A 500 -52.73 -46.55 -26.01
C PHE A 500 -52.16 -47.75 -26.78
N GLU A 501 -52.31 -48.97 -26.27
CA GLU A 501 -51.81 -50.18 -26.93
C GLU A 501 -52.46 -50.38 -28.31
N GLN A 502 -53.76 -50.06 -28.43
CA GLN A 502 -54.46 -50.10 -29.70
C GLN A 502 -53.90 -49.06 -30.70
N VAL A 503 -53.73 -47.80 -30.29
CA VAL A 503 -53.14 -46.75 -31.15
C VAL A 503 -51.68 -47.08 -31.49
N TYR A 504 -50.93 -47.63 -30.54
CA TYR A 504 -49.55 -48.09 -30.73
C TYR A 504 -49.47 -49.18 -31.81
N GLN A 505 -50.38 -50.17 -31.79
CA GLN A 505 -50.44 -51.22 -32.81
C GLN A 505 -50.90 -50.71 -34.18
N GLN A 506 -51.76 -49.70 -34.23
CA GLN A 506 -52.28 -49.11 -35.47
C GLN A 506 -51.33 -48.11 -36.13
N SER A 507 -50.29 -47.66 -35.42
CA SER A 507 -49.36 -46.66 -35.94
C SER A 507 -48.28 -47.30 -36.82
N ASP A 508 -48.29 -46.93 -38.10
CA ASP A 508 -47.38 -47.44 -39.13
C ASP A 508 -45.94 -46.94 -38.97
N SER A 509 -45.74 -45.79 -38.31
CA SER A 509 -44.42 -45.19 -38.12
C SER A 509 -43.86 -45.49 -36.73
N ALA A 510 -42.64 -46.04 -36.68
CA ALA A 510 -41.89 -46.19 -35.44
C ALA A 510 -41.73 -44.86 -34.67
N MET A 511 -41.63 -43.73 -35.40
CA MET A 511 -41.48 -42.39 -34.81
C MET A 511 -42.74 -41.95 -34.05
N ALA A 512 -43.91 -42.15 -34.65
CA ALA A 512 -45.20 -41.86 -34.02
C ALA A 512 -45.41 -42.73 -32.77
N ARG A 513 -45.08 -44.03 -32.88
CA ARG A 513 -45.12 -44.98 -31.74
C ARG A 513 -44.24 -44.53 -30.59
N LEU A 514 -42.97 -44.19 -30.86
CA LEU A 514 -42.04 -43.71 -29.84
C LEU A 514 -42.47 -42.39 -29.22
N SER A 515 -42.94 -41.46 -30.06
CA SER A 515 -43.42 -40.16 -29.59
C SER A 515 -44.59 -40.31 -28.62
N LEU A 516 -45.55 -41.17 -28.94
CA LEU A 516 -46.69 -41.46 -28.07
C LEU A 516 -46.23 -42.15 -26.78
N LEU A 517 -45.39 -43.19 -26.87
CA LEU A 517 -44.80 -43.87 -25.70
C LEU A 517 -44.18 -42.87 -24.72
N ASN A 518 -43.33 -41.97 -25.23
CA ASN A 518 -42.61 -41.01 -24.41
C ASN A 518 -43.53 -39.97 -23.76
N ARG A 519 -44.63 -39.61 -24.43
CA ARG A 519 -45.67 -38.77 -23.83
C ARG A 519 -46.33 -39.45 -22.63
N TYR A 520 -46.69 -40.73 -22.77
CA TYR A 520 -47.28 -41.50 -21.67
C TYR A 520 -46.29 -41.74 -20.53
N LEU A 521 -45.05 -42.09 -20.85
CA LEU A 521 -43.96 -42.23 -19.86
C LEU A 521 -43.72 -40.93 -19.08
N ALA A 522 -43.71 -39.78 -19.76
CA ALA A 522 -43.59 -38.47 -19.13
C ALA A 522 -44.79 -38.17 -18.22
N ALA A 523 -46.01 -38.45 -18.66
CA ALA A 523 -47.23 -38.19 -17.88
C ALA A 523 -47.37 -39.08 -16.63
N MET A 524 -46.78 -40.28 -16.61
CA MET A 524 -46.72 -41.11 -15.40
C MET A 524 -45.66 -40.63 -14.39
N GLY A 525 -44.67 -39.85 -14.82
CA GLY A 525 -43.57 -39.38 -13.96
C GLY A 525 -42.79 -40.52 -13.29
N ASP A 526 -42.10 -40.23 -12.19
CA ASP A 526 -41.36 -41.23 -11.38
C ASP A 526 -42.19 -41.87 -10.25
N GLU A 527 -43.51 -41.83 -10.36
CA GLU A 527 -44.39 -42.27 -9.30
C GLU A 527 -44.34 -43.81 -9.12
N PRO A 528 -44.10 -44.31 -7.88
CA PRO A 528 -43.96 -45.74 -7.60
C PRO A 528 -45.18 -46.57 -8.00
N VAL A 529 -46.36 -45.94 -7.95
CA VAL A 529 -47.65 -46.56 -8.27
C VAL A 529 -47.74 -47.02 -9.74
N PHE A 530 -46.92 -46.46 -10.64
CA PHE A 530 -46.85 -46.83 -12.05
C PHE A 530 -45.62 -47.66 -12.41
N SER A 531 -44.90 -48.20 -11.42
CA SER A 531 -43.64 -48.92 -11.66
C SER A 531 -43.78 -50.08 -12.66
N SER A 532 -44.87 -50.84 -12.58
CA SER A 532 -45.11 -51.98 -13.47
C SER A 532 -45.43 -51.56 -14.92
N GLU A 533 -46.26 -50.54 -15.09
CA GLU A 533 -46.68 -49.98 -16.37
C GLU A 533 -45.51 -49.26 -17.04
N ARG A 534 -44.72 -48.51 -16.27
CA ARG A 534 -43.50 -47.86 -16.77
C ARG A 534 -42.47 -48.87 -17.22
N LEU A 535 -42.27 -49.98 -16.50
CA LEU A 535 -41.36 -51.04 -16.94
C LEU A 535 -41.81 -51.59 -18.30
N ARG A 536 -43.11 -51.91 -18.43
CA ARG A 536 -43.69 -52.41 -19.69
C ARG A 536 -43.53 -51.41 -20.84
N LEU A 537 -43.86 -50.14 -20.63
CA LEU A 537 -43.73 -49.10 -21.66
C LEU A 537 -42.28 -48.75 -21.97
N SER A 538 -41.36 -48.86 -21.01
CA SER A 538 -39.92 -48.67 -21.23
C SER A 538 -39.33 -49.78 -22.11
N LEU A 539 -39.81 -51.02 -21.98
CA LEU A 539 -39.39 -52.11 -22.89
C LEU A 539 -39.84 -51.82 -24.33
N LEU A 540 -41.07 -51.35 -24.54
CA LEU A 540 -41.55 -50.93 -25.86
C LEU A 540 -40.78 -49.71 -26.39
N GLN A 541 -40.44 -48.77 -25.52
CA GLN A 541 -39.60 -47.62 -25.85
C GLN A 541 -38.22 -48.04 -26.33
N GLN A 542 -37.56 -48.98 -25.65
CA GLN A 542 -36.27 -49.53 -26.07
C GLN A 542 -36.35 -50.21 -27.43
N GLN A 543 -37.41 -50.99 -27.68
CA GLN A 543 -37.64 -51.62 -28.99
C GLN A 543 -37.83 -50.58 -30.11
N ALA A 544 -38.60 -49.52 -29.86
CA ALA A 544 -38.83 -48.46 -30.84
C ALA A 544 -37.57 -47.61 -31.10
N LEU A 545 -36.80 -47.29 -30.05
CA LEU A 545 -35.51 -46.58 -30.16
C LEU A 545 -34.48 -47.36 -30.98
N ALA A 546 -34.47 -48.69 -30.90
CA ALA A 546 -33.58 -49.53 -31.70
C ALA A 546 -33.83 -49.39 -33.23
N GLN A 547 -35.03 -48.94 -33.63
CA GLN A 547 -35.40 -48.70 -35.04
C GLN A 547 -35.11 -47.26 -35.50
N LEU A 548 -34.79 -46.36 -34.58
CA LEU A 548 -34.69 -44.91 -34.82
C LEU A 548 -33.36 -44.38 -34.27
N PRO A 549 -32.24 -44.61 -34.96
CA PRO A 549 -30.94 -44.13 -34.50
C PRO A 549 -30.93 -42.60 -34.47
N ALA A 550 -30.58 -42.03 -33.32
CA ALA A 550 -30.33 -40.60 -33.18
C ALA A 550 -29.06 -40.22 -33.96
N ALA A 551 -29.05 -39.03 -34.55
CA ALA A 551 -27.85 -38.46 -35.13
C ALA A 551 -26.81 -38.21 -34.03
N THR A 552 -25.66 -38.87 -34.14
CA THR A 552 -24.52 -38.74 -33.22
C THR A 552 -23.41 -37.83 -33.74
N LEU A 553 -23.47 -37.46 -35.02
CA LEU A 553 -22.58 -36.50 -35.66
C LEU A 553 -23.21 -35.10 -35.65
N PRO A 554 -22.41 -34.02 -35.76
CA PRO A 554 -22.93 -32.68 -35.89
C PRO A 554 -23.97 -32.55 -37.01
N LEU A 555 -25.06 -31.84 -36.73
CA LEU A 555 -26.19 -31.67 -37.66
C LEU A 555 -26.24 -30.23 -38.19
N CYS A 556 -26.44 -30.07 -39.48
CA CYS A 556 -26.85 -28.82 -40.10
C CYS A 556 -28.38 -28.79 -40.19
N LEU A 557 -29.00 -27.83 -39.52
CA LEU A 557 -30.39 -27.46 -39.73
C LEU A 557 -30.44 -26.36 -40.80
N GLN A 558 -30.74 -26.74 -42.04
CA GLN A 558 -30.85 -25.79 -43.14
C GLN A 558 -32.22 -25.09 -43.10
N HIS A 559 -32.18 -23.77 -42.88
CA HIS A 559 -33.30 -22.84 -43.06
C HIS A 559 -32.94 -21.85 -44.16
N ALA A 560 -33.93 -21.36 -44.91
CA ALA A 560 -33.82 -20.61 -46.17
C ALA A 560 -32.75 -19.50 -46.28
N GLN A 561 -32.19 -18.98 -45.19
CA GLN A 561 -31.12 -17.98 -45.23
C GLN A 561 -29.98 -18.17 -44.20
N GLN A 562 -30.14 -19.00 -43.16
CA GLN A 562 -29.16 -19.08 -42.07
C GLN A 562 -29.10 -20.51 -41.51
N PRO A 563 -28.07 -21.30 -41.85
CA PRO A 563 -27.91 -22.64 -41.31
C PRO A 563 -27.55 -22.58 -39.82
N LEU A 564 -28.20 -23.44 -39.03
CA LEU A 564 -27.89 -23.65 -37.62
C LEU A 564 -27.20 -25.00 -37.45
N MET A 565 -25.96 -24.98 -36.99
CA MET A 565 -25.13 -26.15 -36.76
C MET A 565 -25.27 -26.62 -35.32
N LEU A 566 -25.67 -27.87 -35.11
CA LEU A 566 -25.80 -28.47 -33.80
C LEU A 566 -24.59 -29.35 -33.48
N TRP A 567 -24.07 -29.22 -32.27
CA TRP A 567 -22.92 -29.99 -31.79
C TRP A 567 -23.33 -30.85 -30.58
N PRO A 568 -23.18 -32.20 -30.64
CA PRO A 568 -23.73 -33.10 -29.64
C PRO A 568 -22.79 -33.37 -28.45
N ASP A 569 -21.50 -33.06 -28.55
CA ASP A 569 -20.53 -33.45 -27.53
C ASP A 569 -20.38 -32.37 -26.44
N SER A 570 -20.03 -32.83 -25.24
CA SER A 570 -19.56 -32.03 -24.10
C SER A 570 -18.28 -31.23 -24.37
N THR A 571 -17.66 -31.41 -25.54
CA THR A 571 -16.52 -30.59 -26.00
C THR A 571 -16.72 -30.11 -27.43
N LEU A 572 -16.26 -28.90 -27.70
CA LEU A 572 -16.23 -28.31 -29.04
C LEU A 572 -14.90 -27.59 -29.23
N GLU A 573 -14.13 -28.00 -30.23
CA GLU A 573 -12.92 -27.27 -30.63
C GLU A 573 -13.20 -26.31 -31.78
N ILE A 574 -12.44 -25.21 -31.82
CA ILE A 574 -12.51 -24.22 -32.90
C ILE A 574 -11.12 -24.12 -33.51
N ALA A 575 -10.97 -24.47 -34.79
CA ALA A 575 -9.66 -24.62 -35.41
C ALA A 575 -9.64 -24.41 -36.92
N ARG A 576 -8.43 -24.36 -37.49
CA ARG A 576 -8.22 -24.23 -38.95
C ARG A 576 -8.59 -25.46 -39.76
N LYS A 577 -8.36 -26.64 -39.18
CA LYS A 577 -8.51 -27.95 -39.84
C LYS A 577 -8.72 -29.01 -38.77
N ALA A 578 -9.60 -29.98 -39.05
CA ALA A 578 -9.79 -31.19 -38.28
C ALA A 578 -9.07 -32.36 -38.97
N GLU A 579 -8.21 -33.09 -38.27
CA GLU A 579 -7.56 -34.31 -38.77
C GLU A 579 -8.22 -35.53 -38.11
N GLY A 580 -9.40 -35.91 -38.59
CA GLY A 580 -10.15 -37.08 -38.10
C GLY A 580 -10.94 -36.84 -36.79
N GLN A 581 -11.15 -35.59 -36.38
CA GLN A 581 -11.94 -35.24 -35.19
C GLN A 581 -13.35 -34.78 -35.58
N THR A 582 -14.38 -35.33 -34.93
CA THR A 582 -15.79 -35.09 -35.25
C THR A 582 -16.40 -33.82 -34.64
N ASN A 583 -15.84 -33.31 -33.54
CA ASN A 583 -16.40 -32.18 -32.78
C ASN A 583 -15.54 -30.91 -32.89
N VAL A 584 -15.27 -30.50 -34.13
CA VAL A 584 -14.45 -29.34 -34.45
C VAL A 584 -15.21 -28.41 -35.39
N TRP A 585 -15.42 -27.17 -34.96
CA TRP A 585 -15.82 -26.10 -35.86
C TRP A 585 -14.59 -25.62 -36.65
N VAL A 586 -14.54 -26.03 -37.92
CA VAL A 586 -13.45 -25.70 -38.83
C VAL A 586 -13.70 -24.35 -39.48
N LEU A 587 -12.82 -23.39 -39.21
CA LEU A 587 -12.76 -22.08 -39.85
C LEU A 587 -11.50 -22.05 -40.71
N ALA A 588 -11.59 -22.00 -42.04
CA ALA A 588 -10.43 -22.13 -42.94
C ALA A 588 -9.52 -20.87 -42.94
N TYR A 589 -9.43 -20.16 -41.83
CA TYR A 589 -8.58 -19.01 -41.65
C TYR A 589 -7.13 -19.44 -41.35
N GLN A 590 -6.20 -19.04 -42.22
CA GLN A 590 -4.80 -19.49 -42.20
C GLN A 590 -4.06 -19.17 -40.89
N ARG A 591 -4.46 -18.11 -40.18
CA ARG A 591 -3.88 -17.71 -38.89
C ARG A 591 -4.38 -18.53 -37.69
N LEU A 592 -5.38 -19.38 -37.85
CA LEU A 592 -5.77 -20.30 -36.80
C LEU A 592 -4.85 -21.52 -36.76
N SER A 593 -4.64 -22.07 -35.58
CA SER A 593 -3.96 -23.34 -35.39
C SER A 593 -4.90 -24.51 -35.75
N ARG A 594 -4.32 -25.69 -36.02
CA ARG A 594 -5.08 -26.92 -36.25
C ARG A 594 -5.78 -27.40 -34.96
N ALA A 595 -6.74 -28.31 -35.10
CA ALA A 595 -7.40 -28.92 -33.96
C ALA A 595 -6.39 -29.61 -33.01
N GLY A 596 -6.70 -29.61 -31.72
CA GLY A 596 -5.80 -29.99 -30.63
C GLY A 596 -4.75 -28.93 -30.26
N LYS A 597 -4.67 -27.81 -30.99
CA LYS A 597 -3.73 -26.70 -30.72
C LYS A 597 -4.38 -25.33 -30.57
N GLN A 598 -5.65 -25.15 -30.93
CA GLN A 598 -6.29 -23.82 -30.91
C GLN A 598 -7.09 -23.59 -29.63
N VAL A 599 -8.41 -23.66 -29.67
CA VAL A 599 -9.28 -23.40 -28.51
C VAL A 599 -10.29 -24.51 -28.35
N ARG A 600 -10.55 -24.89 -27.10
CA ARG A 600 -11.56 -25.87 -26.71
C ARG A 600 -12.57 -25.25 -25.75
N LEU A 601 -13.84 -25.44 -26.06
CA LEU A 601 -14.95 -25.32 -25.14
C LEU A 601 -15.23 -26.70 -24.53
N SER A 602 -15.41 -26.75 -23.22
CA SER A 602 -15.75 -27.99 -22.50
C SER A 602 -16.83 -27.74 -21.46
N TYR A 603 -17.75 -28.69 -21.32
CA TYR A 603 -18.83 -28.64 -20.33
C TYR A 603 -18.67 -29.78 -19.34
N GLN A 604 -18.40 -29.45 -18.08
CA GLN A 604 -18.21 -30.42 -17.00
C GLN A 604 -18.81 -29.88 -15.70
N HIS A 605 -19.55 -30.71 -14.97
CA HIS A 605 -20.14 -30.36 -13.67
C HIS A 605 -20.98 -29.08 -13.69
N GLY A 606 -21.81 -28.86 -14.73
CA GLY A 606 -22.65 -27.67 -14.83
C GLY A 606 -21.89 -26.38 -15.23
N LYS A 607 -20.59 -26.47 -15.53
CA LYS A 607 -19.75 -25.32 -15.89
C LYS A 607 -19.22 -25.44 -17.30
N VAL A 608 -19.19 -24.31 -18.01
CA VAL A 608 -18.52 -24.20 -19.31
C VAL A 608 -17.16 -23.57 -19.11
N ASN A 609 -16.14 -24.24 -19.63
CA ASN A 609 -14.76 -23.78 -19.59
C ASN A 609 -14.25 -23.57 -21.01
N LEU A 610 -13.47 -22.52 -21.19
CA LEU A 610 -12.81 -22.13 -22.43
C LEU A 610 -11.29 -22.20 -22.23
N GLU A 611 -10.60 -22.99 -23.04
CA GLU A 611 -9.17 -23.26 -22.87
C GLU A 611 -8.41 -23.00 -24.18
N ASP A 612 -7.27 -22.29 -24.09
CA ASP A 612 -6.30 -22.21 -25.20
C ASP A 612 -5.37 -23.43 -25.16
N LEU A 613 -5.41 -24.25 -26.21
CA LEU A 613 -4.62 -25.48 -26.33
C LEU A 613 -3.21 -25.21 -26.89
N HIS A 614 -2.57 -24.14 -26.45
CA HIS A 614 -1.25 -23.68 -26.93
C HIS A 614 -1.27 -23.20 -28.39
N SER A 615 -2.18 -22.28 -28.71
CA SER A 615 -2.29 -21.74 -30.06
C SER A 615 -1.06 -20.92 -30.46
N ALA A 616 -0.60 -21.10 -31.70
CA ALA A 616 0.60 -20.40 -32.20
C ALA A 616 0.45 -18.86 -32.13
N ASN A 617 -0.75 -18.37 -32.40
CA ASN A 617 -1.06 -16.95 -32.52
C ASN A 617 -1.83 -16.38 -31.30
N GLY A 618 -2.00 -17.18 -30.24
CA GLY A 618 -2.76 -16.78 -29.06
C GLY A 618 -4.27 -16.73 -29.28
N SER A 619 -4.99 -16.68 -28.15
CA SER A 619 -6.44 -16.56 -28.07
C SER A 619 -6.77 -15.52 -27.01
N PHE A 620 -7.82 -14.72 -27.24
CA PHE A 620 -8.19 -13.61 -26.35
C PHE A 620 -9.69 -13.66 -26.06
N VAL A 621 -10.09 -13.30 -24.84
CA VAL A 621 -11.49 -13.16 -24.43
C VAL A 621 -11.69 -11.75 -23.90
N ASP A 622 -12.62 -11.01 -24.50
CA ASP A 622 -12.91 -9.60 -24.18
C ASP A 622 -11.64 -8.73 -24.15
N GLY A 623 -10.76 -8.95 -25.12
CA GLY A 623 -9.47 -8.26 -25.27
C GLY A 623 -8.35 -8.72 -24.35
N LYS A 624 -8.60 -9.67 -23.42
CA LYS A 624 -7.59 -10.21 -22.51
C LYS A 624 -7.01 -11.53 -23.05
N PRO A 625 -5.69 -11.75 -23.03
CA PRO A 625 -5.11 -13.01 -23.48
C PRO A 625 -5.54 -14.17 -22.58
N LEU A 626 -5.90 -15.30 -23.20
CA LEU A 626 -6.05 -16.57 -22.51
C LEU A 626 -4.68 -17.20 -22.30
N LEU A 627 -4.42 -17.66 -21.08
CA LEU A 627 -3.22 -18.42 -20.76
C LEU A 627 -3.38 -19.87 -21.27
N ALA A 628 -2.42 -20.34 -22.06
CA ALA A 628 -2.46 -21.69 -22.61
C ALA A 628 -2.49 -22.76 -21.49
N GLY A 629 -3.35 -23.76 -21.65
CA GLY A 629 -3.57 -24.84 -20.67
C GLY A 629 -4.35 -24.45 -19.41
N ASN A 630 -4.76 -23.19 -19.28
CA ASN A 630 -5.53 -22.71 -18.13
C ASN A 630 -6.99 -22.42 -18.53
N PRO A 631 -7.95 -23.27 -18.14
CA PRO A 631 -9.34 -23.08 -18.50
C PRO A 631 -9.93 -21.82 -17.84
N LEU A 632 -10.59 -20.99 -18.63
CA LEU A 632 -11.41 -19.87 -18.18
C LEU A 632 -12.87 -20.34 -18.03
N ALA A 633 -13.42 -20.28 -16.82
CA ALA A 633 -14.83 -20.56 -16.61
C ALA A 633 -15.71 -19.42 -17.16
N LEU A 634 -16.66 -19.74 -18.03
CA LEU A 634 -17.63 -18.79 -18.56
C LEU A 634 -18.86 -18.75 -17.65
N GLU A 635 -19.21 -17.58 -17.15
CA GLU A 635 -20.43 -17.39 -16.36
C GLU A 635 -21.67 -17.41 -17.26
N ARG A 636 -22.74 -18.04 -16.75
CA ARG A 636 -24.05 -18.11 -17.42
C ARG A 636 -24.73 -16.75 -17.46
N GLY A 637 -25.55 -16.54 -18.49
CA GLY A 637 -26.26 -15.28 -18.75
C GLY A 637 -25.39 -14.17 -19.36
N ASN A 638 -24.08 -14.37 -19.48
CA ASN A 638 -23.16 -13.41 -20.07
C ASN A 638 -22.91 -13.68 -21.56
N SER A 639 -22.35 -12.69 -22.24
CA SER A 639 -21.82 -12.81 -23.60
C SER A 639 -20.34 -12.44 -23.60
N TYR A 640 -19.54 -13.18 -24.37
CA TYR A 640 -18.09 -13.01 -24.45
C TYR A 640 -17.66 -12.86 -25.91
N GLU A 641 -16.63 -12.06 -26.18
CA GLU A 641 -15.98 -12.00 -27.49
C GLU A 641 -14.66 -12.78 -27.47
N LEU A 642 -14.63 -13.92 -28.16
CA LEU A 642 -13.45 -14.75 -28.36
C LEU A 642 -12.73 -14.33 -29.64
N ALA A 643 -11.54 -13.76 -29.53
CA ALA A 643 -10.69 -13.40 -30.66
C ALA A 643 -9.56 -14.41 -30.87
N LEU A 644 -9.43 -14.93 -32.09
CA LEU A 644 -8.49 -15.99 -32.47
C LEU A 644 -7.56 -15.54 -33.61
N GLY A 645 -6.35 -16.10 -33.66
CA GLY A 645 -5.38 -15.85 -34.73
C GLY A 645 -4.69 -14.48 -34.62
N GLY A 646 -4.41 -14.03 -33.40
CA GLY A 646 -3.77 -12.76 -33.08
C GLY A 646 -2.23 -12.79 -33.15
N SER A 647 -1.59 -12.12 -32.20
CA SER A 647 -0.16 -12.27 -31.89
C SER A 647 0.04 -12.34 -30.38
N ARG A 648 1.03 -13.11 -29.94
CA ARG A 648 1.47 -13.14 -28.53
C ARG A 648 2.47 -12.03 -28.23
N GLU A 649 3.28 -11.62 -29.21
CA GLU A 649 4.32 -10.61 -29.08
C GLU A 649 4.38 -9.71 -30.34
N PRO A 650 3.98 -8.43 -30.25
CA PRO A 650 3.22 -7.83 -29.14
C PRO A 650 1.84 -8.48 -29.02
N GLN A 651 1.27 -8.50 -27.80
CA GLN A 651 -0.07 -9.04 -27.58
C GLN A 651 -1.10 -8.25 -28.39
N SER A 652 -1.78 -8.94 -29.29
CA SER A 652 -2.79 -8.34 -30.17
C SER A 652 -3.89 -9.34 -30.47
N ALA A 653 -5.14 -8.95 -30.23
CA ALA A 653 -6.31 -9.78 -30.52
C ALA A 653 -6.45 -10.02 -32.04
N GLY A 654 -6.81 -11.25 -32.43
CA GLY A 654 -6.95 -11.62 -33.83
C GLY A 654 -8.23 -11.11 -34.51
N LEU A 655 -8.26 -11.22 -35.84
CA LEU A 655 -9.40 -10.79 -36.67
C LEU A 655 -10.59 -11.77 -36.61
N CYS A 656 -10.34 -13.05 -36.32
CA CYS A 656 -11.40 -14.03 -36.18
C CYS A 656 -12.06 -13.85 -34.81
N ARG A 657 -13.10 -13.00 -34.76
CA ARG A 657 -13.85 -12.74 -33.53
C ARG A 657 -15.17 -13.50 -33.52
N ILE A 658 -15.37 -14.30 -32.49
CA ILE A 658 -16.53 -15.15 -32.28
C ILE A 658 -17.27 -14.63 -31.04
N LEU A 659 -18.53 -14.26 -31.22
CA LEU A 659 -19.43 -13.96 -30.12
C LEU A 659 -19.93 -15.27 -29.53
N LEU A 660 -19.63 -15.48 -28.25
CA LEU A 660 -20.13 -16.58 -27.43
C LEU A 660 -21.28 -16.04 -26.58
N ARG A 661 -22.51 -16.49 -26.82
CA ARG A 661 -23.68 -16.08 -26.04
C ARG A 661 -24.31 -17.29 -25.38
N ASP A 662 -24.44 -17.26 -24.05
CA ASP A 662 -25.27 -18.23 -23.34
C ASP A 662 -26.74 -18.00 -23.73
N VAL A 663 -27.37 -19.06 -24.23
CA VAL A 663 -28.77 -19.05 -24.63
C VAL A 663 -29.57 -20.06 -23.78
N GLY A 664 -29.19 -20.30 -22.53
CA GLY A 664 -30.00 -21.10 -21.62
C GLY A 664 -29.88 -22.60 -21.96
N GLY A 665 -28.83 -23.20 -21.43
CA GLY A 665 -28.51 -24.63 -21.61
C GLY A 665 -27.64 -24.91 -22.84
N ALA A 666 -27.44 -23.94 -23.71
CA ALA A 666 -26.55 -24.04 -24.85
C ALA A 666 -25.78 -22.74 -25.05
N TRP A 667 -24.70 -22.81 -25.84
CA TRP A 667 -23.95 -21.65 -26.29
C TRP A 667 -24.18 -21.44 -27.77
N LEU A 668 -24.59 -20.22 -28.12
CA LEU A 668 -24.67 -19.76 -29.50
C LEU A 668 -23.34 -19.09 -29.86
N LEU A 669 -22.63 -19.65 -30.82
CA LEU A 669 -21.40 -19.09 -31.36
C LEU A 669 -21.69 -18.51 -32.75
N LYS A 670 -21.28 -17.25 -32.96
CA LYS A 670 -21.41 -16.56 -34.25
C LYS A 670 -20.15 -15.74 -34.51
N LEU A 671 -19.65 -15.72 -35.75
CA LEU A 671 -18.64 -14.74 -36.15
C LEU A 671 -19.20 -13.31 -36.05
N SER A 672 -18.35 -12.40 -35.57
CA SER A 672 -18.67 -10.98 -35.42
C SER A 672 -18.41 -10.24 -36.73
N ASP A 673 -19.48 -9.76 -37.35
CA ASP A 673 -19.40 -9.00 -38.61
C ASP A 673 -18.68 -7.64 -38.42
N SER A 674 -18.76 -7.06 -37.21
CA SER A 674 -18.21 -5.73 -36.92
C SER A 674 -16.69 -5.69 -37.03
N ALA A 675 -16.00 -6.75 -36.59
CA ALA A 675 -14.54 -6.83 -36.62
C ALA A 675 -13.98 -6.90 -38.05
N LEU A 676 -14.78 -7.40 -38.99
CA LEU A 676 -14.39 -7.59 -40.38
C LEU A 676 -14.77 -6.41 -41.27
N SER A 677 -15.69 -5.56 -40.83
CA SER A 677 -16.19 -4.40 -41.60
C SER A 677 -15.11 -3.38 -42.00
N MET A 678 -13.95 -3.40 -41.33
CA MET A 678 -12.82 -2.51 -41.59
C MET A 678 -11.80 -3.07 -42.60
N PHE A 679 -12.01 -4.28 -43.11
CA PHE A 679 -11.07 -4.97 -44.00
C PHE A 679 -11.66 -5.21 -45.38
N ASP A 680 -10.81 -5.21 -46.41
CA ASP A 680 -11.22 -5.63 -47.75
C ASP A 680 -11.51 -7.13 -47.77
N THR A 681 -12.77 -7.48 -48.00
CA THR A 681 -13.23 -8.86 -48.08
C THR A 681 -12.53 -9.67 -49.18
N SER A 682 -12.01 -9.03 -50.23
CA SER A 682 -11.28 -9.70 -51.31
C SER A 682 -9.91 -10.20 -50.84
N GLU A 683 -9.18 -9.39 -50.07
CA GLU A 683 -7.91 -9.78 -49.46
C GLU A 683 -8.10 -10.87 -48.41
N LEU A 684 -9.13 -10.72 -47.56
CA LEU A 684 -9.44 -11.70 -46.52
C LEU A 684 -9.77 -13.08 -47.09
N LYS A 685 -10.47 -13.17 -48.24
CA LYS A 685 -10.79 -14.46 -48.90
C LYS A 685 -9.54 -15.27 -49.27
N THR A 686 -8.41 -14.61 -49.51
CA THR A 686 -7.14 -15.31 -49.79
C THR A 686 -6.62 -16.05 -48.56
N SER A 687 -6.77 -15.45 -47.38
CA SER A 687 -6.33 -16.04 -46.10
C SER A 687 -7.44 -16.82 -45.38
N TRP A 688 -8.71 -16.64 -45.77
CA TRP A 688 -9.90 -17.25 -45.19
C TRP A 688 -10.92 -17.62 -46.29
N PRO A 689 -10.70 -18.71 -47.03
CA PRO A 689 -11.54 -19.05 -48.20
C PRO A 689 -13.01 -19.30 -47.86
N THR A 690 -13.30 -19.79 -46.65
CA THR A 690 -14.66 -20.11 -46.17
C THR A 690 -15.40 -18.93 -45.53
N LEU A 691 -14.81 -17.73 -45.51
CA LEU A 691 -15.32 -16.58 -44.75
C LEU A 691 -16.81 -16.30 -44.97
N SER A 692 -17.26 -16.32 -46.23
CA SER A 692 -18.67 -16.04 -46.55
C SER A 692 -19.64 -17.08 -45.98
N GLN A 693 -19.24 -18.35 -45.94
CA GLN A 693 -20.03 -19.42 -45.33
C GLN A 693 -19.99 -19.33 -43.81
N ASP A 694 -18.82 -19.04 -43.25
CA ASP A 694 -18.63 -18.98 -41.80
C ASP A 694 -19.44 -17.83 -41.18
N LEU A 695 -19.54 -16.67 -41.86
CA LEU A 695 -20.28 -15.50 -41.39
C LEU A 695 -21.80 -15.72 -41.30
N ILE A 696 -22.37 -16.50 -42.24
CA ILE A 696 -23.81 -16.80 -42.23
C ILE A 696 -24.15 -17.96 -41.30
N SER A 697 -23.16 -18.78 -40.93
CA SER A 697 -23.35 -19.94 -40.07
C SER A 697 -23.54 -19.54 -38.61
N ARG A 698 -24.43 -20.24 -37.91
CA ARG A 698 -24.58 -20.16 -36.46
C ARG A 698 -24.29 -21.52 -35.87
N GLN A 699 -23.50 -21.56 -34.80
CA GLN A 699 -23.18 -22.80 -34.11
C GLN A 699 -23.94 -22.82 -32.78
N LEU A 700 -24.73 -23.85 -32.54
CA LEU A 700 -25.38 -24.12 -31.28
C LEU A 700 -24.70 -25.33 -30.64
N TRP A 701 -23.90 -25.05 -29.61
CA TRP A 701 -23.25 -26.08 -28.82
C TRP A 701 -24.11 -26.40 -27.60
N LEU A 702 -24.69 -27.61 -27.59
CA LEU A 702 -25.64 -28.03 -26.58
C LEU A 702 -24.92 -28.61 -25.36
N CYS A 703 -25.08 -27.97 -24.20
CA CYS A 703 -24.51 -28.45 -22.94
C CYS A 703 -25.57 -29.10 -22.03
N GLU A 704 -26.79 -28.59 -22.12
CA GLU A 704 -28.01 -28.95 -21.39
C GLU A 704 -29.20 -28.79 -22.35
N PRO A 705 -30.42 -29.22 -21.97
CA PRO A 705 -31.62 -28.98 -22.76
C PRO A 705 -31.80 -27.49 -23.09
N CYS A 706 -31.94 -27.17 -24.36
CA CYS A 706 -32.11 -25.81 -24.87
C CYS A 706 -33.50 -25.62 -25.46
N ALA A 707 -34.21 -24.57 -25.04
CA ALA A 707 -35.58 -24.33 -25.49
C ALA A 707 -35.65 -23.89 -26.95
N ILE A 708 -36.71 -24.31 -27.65
CA ILE A 708 -37.13 -23.78 -28.95
C ILE A 708 -38.56 -23.32 -28.79
N GLY A 709 -38.87 -22.09 -29.19
CA GLY A 709 -40.22 -21.55 -29.03
C GLY A 709 -40.34 -20.12 -29.50
N LEU A 710 -41.34 -19.41 -28.98
CA LEU A 710 -41.62 -18.03 -29.34
C LEU A 710 -41.02 -17.05 -28.32
N ASP A 711 -40.48 -15.95 -28.80
CA ASP A 711 -40.08 -14.81 -27.96
C ASP A 711 -41.29 -13.93 -27.59
N GLY A 712 -41.07 -12.86 -26.82
CA GLY A 712 -42.13 -11.92 -26.45
C GLY A 712 -42.78 -11.16 -27.63
N LYS A 713 -42.27 -11.30 -28.85
CA LYS A 713 -42.80 -10.70 -30.08
C LYS A 713 -43.48 -11.75 -30.98
N GLY A 714 -43.55 -13.00 -30.56
CA GLY A 714 -44.09 -14.10 -31.36
C GLY A 714 -43.16 -14.56 -32.48
N GLN A 715 -41.86 -14.25 -32.41
CA GLN A 715 -40.85 -14.75 -33.35
C GLN A 715 -40.23 -16.02 -32.81
N TRP A 716 -39.92 -16.97 -33.70
CA TRP A 716 -39.25 -18.19 -33.31
C TRP A 716 -37.80 -17.93 -32.93
N VAL A 717 -37.43 -18.41 -31.75
CA VAL A 717 -36.08 -18.28 -31.18
C VAL A 717 -35.63 -19.60 -30.57
N VAL A 718 -34.32 -19.74 -30.42
CA VAL A 718 -33.69 -20.86 -29.71
C VAL A 718 -33.01 -20.28 -28.48
N GLY A 719 -33.34 -20.83 -27.32
CA GLY A 719 -32.70 -20.58 -26.05
C GLY A 719 -33.38 -19.55 -25.14
N SER A 720 -32.59 -18.77 -24.41
CA SER A 720 -33.02 -17.94 -23.27
C SER A 720 -34.00 -16.82 -23.62
N ASP A 721 -34.03 -16.40 -24.89
CA ASP A 721 -34.95 -15.37 -25.38
C ASP A 721 -36.38 -15.93 -25.56
N CYS A 722 -36.56 -17.24 -25.41
CA CYS A 722 -37.83 -17.95 -25.52
C CYS A 722 -38.71 -17.69 -24.29
N THR A 723 -39.84 -17.00 -24.49
CA THR A 723 -40.85 -16.76 -23.44
C THR A 723 -41.93 -17.82 -23.43
N GLN A 724 -42.15 -18.49 -24.56
CA GLN A 724 -43.12 -19.57 -24.74
C GLN A 724 -42.43 -20.79 -25.35
N PRO A 725 -41.77 -21.63 -24.52
CA PRO A 725 -41.05 -22.79 -25.02
C PRO A 725 -42.01 -23.87 -25.53
N VAL A 726 -41.76 -24.31 -26.76
CA VAL A 726 -42.58 -25.28 -27.51
C VAL A 726 -41.94 -26.67 -27.48
N ALA A 727 -40.62 -26.72 -27.59
CA ALA A 727 -39.84 -27.95 -27.46
C ALA A 727 -38.49 -27.66 -26.76
N LEU A 728 -37.81 -28.72 -26.30
CA LEU A 728 -36.41 -28.67 -25.87
C LEU A 728 -35.56 -29.52 -26.80
N LEU A 729 -34.46 -28.95 -27.29
CA LEU A 729 -33.42 -29.67 -27.99
C LEU A 729 -32.39 -30.14 -26.97
N ASN A 730 -32.10 -31.44 -26.96
CA ASN A 730 -31.26 -32.07 -25.94
C ASN A 730 -30.28 -33.06 -26.59
N VAL A 731 -29.19 -33.35 -25.90
CA VAL A 731 -28.26 -34.43 -26.24
C VAL A 731 -28.33 -35.49 -25.17
N SER A 732 -28.56 -36.74 -25.56
CA SER A 732 -28.58 -37.88 -24.65
C SER A 732 -28.02 -39.10 -25.33
N SER A 733 -27.28 -39.94 -24.59
CA SER A 733 -26.65 -41.14 -25.14
C SER A 733 -25.82 -40.87 -26.41
N GLY A 734 -25.22 -39.67 -26.51
CA GLY A 734 -24.41 -39.25 -27.66
C GLY A 734 -25.17 -38.80 -28.91
N GLY A 735 -26.50 -38.69 -28.88
CA GLY A 735 -27.30 -38.23 -30.02
C GLY A 735 -28.29 -37.12 -29.68
N PHE A 736 -28.81 -36.46 -30.72
CA PHE A 736 -29.79 -35.38 -30.57
C PHE A 736 -31.22 -35.90 -30.36
N TYR A 737 -31.94 -35.27 -29.44
CA TYR A 737 -33.34 -35.53 -29.14
C TYR A 737 -34.13 -34.22 -29.10
N LEU A 738 -35.41 -34.31 -29.45
CA LEU A 738 -36.36 -33.22 -29.32
C LEU A 738 -37.46 -33.63 -28.33
N ASP A 739 -37.58 -32.90 -27.23
CA ASP A 739 -38.61 -33.05 -26.21
C ASP A 739 -39.76 -32.07 -26.48
N VAL A 740 -40.97 -32.55 -26.72
CA VAL A 740 -42.14 -31.71 -26.98
C VAL A 740 -42.75 -31.23 -25.66
N LEU A 741 -42.89 -29.91 -25.46
CA LEU A 741 -43.45 -29.32 -24.23
C LEU A 741 -44.91 -28.93 -24.38
N GLN A 742 -45.29 -28.43 -25.56
CA GLN A 742 -46.64 -28.00 -25.88
C GLN A 742 -47.09 -28.70 -27.15
N GLU A 743 -48.39 -29.00 -27.24
CA GLU A 743 -49.02 -29.55 -28.44
C GLU A 743 -49.15 -28.48 -29.53
N HIS A 744 -47.99 -28.03 -30.02
CA HIS A 744 -47.92 -27.35 -31.30
C HIS A 744 -47.76 -28.37 -32.41
N GLN A 745 -48.02 -27.93 -33.64
CA GLN A 745 -47.79 -28.71 -34.85
C GLN A 745 -46.27 -28.90 -35.06
N ILE A 746 -45.68 -29.82 -34.28
CA ILE A 746 -44.31 -30.30 -34.46
C ILE A 746 -44.38 -31.57 -35.30
N TRP A 747 -43.67 -31.56 -36.42
CA TRP A 747 -43.62 -32.67 -37.36
C TRP A 747 -42.18 -33.05 -37.64
N LEU A 748 -41.90 -34.35 -37.69
CA LEU A 748 -40.62 -34.91 -38.10
C LEU A 748 -40.87 -35.92 -39.21
N ASP A 749 -40.38 -35.65 -40.41
CA ASP A 749 -40.64 -36.44 -41.63
C ASP A 749 -42.15 -36.67 -41.87
N ASP A 750 -42.93 -35.59 -41.75
CA ASP A 750 -44.39 -35.58 -41.90
C ASP A 750 -45.15 -36.42 -40.86
N VAL A 751 -44.48 -36.83 -39.78
CA VAL A 751 -45.09 -37.48 -38.61
C VAL A 751 -45.24 -36.47 -37.48
N ALA A 752 -46.46 -36.28 -37.00
CA ALA A 752 -46.72 -35.44 -35.83
C ALA A 752 -46.10 -36.06 -34.58
N ILE A 753 -45.35 -35.26 -33.82
CA ILE A 753 -44.70 -35.70 -32.57
C ILE A 753 -45.29 -34.95 -31.38
N ALA A 754 -45.61 -35.69 -30.33
CA ALA A 754 -46.24 -35.24 -29.09
C ALA A 754 -45.41 -35.59 -27.83
N GLY A 755 -44.20 -36.12 -28.01
CA GLY A 755 -43.31 -36.53 -26.93
C GLY A 755 -41.87 -36.64 -27.43
N ARG A 756 -40.94 -36.98 -26.53
CA ARG A 756 -39.51 -37.08 -26.85
C ARG A 756 -39.25 -37.97 -28.05
N VAL A 757 -38.43 -37.53 -29.00
CA VAL A 757 -37.98 -38.36 -30.14
C VAL A 757 -36.52 -38.08 -30.50
N PRO A 758 -35.78 -39.07 -31.03
CA PRO A 758 -34.45 -38.83 -31.58
C PRO A 758 -34.55 -38.04 -32.89
N LEU A 759 -33.61 -37.12 -33.13
CA LEU A 759 -33.48 -36.47 -34.44
C LEU A 759 -32.67 -37.37 -35.38
N PRO A 760 -33.19 -37.72 -36.57
CA PRO A 760 -32.47 -38.53 -37.53
C PRO A 760 -31.33 -37.75 -38.18
N ALA A 761 -30.34 -38.46 -38.72
CA ALA A 761 -29.22 -37.83 -39.43
C ALA A 761 -29.68 -37.02 -40.66
N LYS A 762 -30.74 -37.48 -41.32
CA LYS A 762 -31.42 -36.81 -42.43
C LYS A 762 -32.91 -36.83 -42.17
N GLY A 763 -33.56 -35.71 -42.44
CA GLY A 763 -35.01 -35.60 -42.30
C GLY A 763 -35.47 -34.15 -42.40
N ARG A 764 -36.75 -33.94 -42.10
CA ARG A 764 -37.40 -32.63 -42.10
C ARG A 764 -38.07 -32.40 -40.76
N LEU A 765 -37.62 -31.38 -40.03
CA LEU A 765 -38.24 -30.92 -38.79
C LEU A 765 -39.05 -29.65 -39.06
N ARG A 766 -40.34 -29.69 -38.78
CA ARG A 766 -41.23 -28.54 -38.88
C ARG A 766 -41.80 -28.20 -37.51
N ILE A 767 -41.63 -26.96 -37.07
CA ILE A 767 -42.16 -26.43 -35.81
C ILE A 767 -42.98 -25.18 -36.13
N GLY A 768 -44.31 -25.33 -36.17
CA GLY A 768 -45.20 -24.26 -36.62
C GLY A 768 -44.86 -23.82 -38.05
N THR A 769 -44.40 -22.57 -38.22
CA THR A 769 -43.99 -22.01 -39.52
C THR A 769 -42.52 -22.22 -39.85
N LEU A 770 -41.70 -22.69 -38.90
CA LEU A 770 -40.29 -23.02 -39.18
C LEU A 770 -40.19 -24.41 -39.80
N GLU A 771 -39.39 -24.52 -40.85
CA GLU A 771 -39.03 -25.78 -41.48
C GLU A 771 -37.51 -25.88 -41.62
N TRP A 772 -36.94 -26.96 -41.09
CA TRP A 772 -35.52 -27.28 -41.17
C TRP A 772 -35.31 -28.60 -41.88
N GLN A 773 -34.39 -28.59 -42.84
CA GLN A 773 -33.85 -29.82 -43.41
C GLN A 773 -32.63 -30.22 -42.58
N LEU A 774 -32.66 -31.42 -42.00
CA LEU A 774 -31.57 -31.98 -41.22
C LEU A 774 -30.59 -32.65 -42.17
N GLN A 775 -29.32 -32.28 -42.08
CA GLN A 775 -28.24 -32.92 -42.83
C GLN A 775 -27.05 -33.17 -41.91
N PRO A 776 -26.37 -34.32 -41.98
CA PRO A 776 -25.14 -34.51 -41.25
C PRO A 776 -24.10 -33.56 -41.84
N LEU A 777 -23.32 -32.91 -40.98
CA LEU A 777 -22.18 -32.12 -41.43
C LEU A 777 -21.13 -33.08 -42.02
N MET A 778 -20.99 -33.09 -43.35
CA MET A 778 -19.89 -33.82 -43.99
C MET A 778 -18.59 -33.10 -43.66
N GLN A 779 -17.67 -33.80 -42.99
CA GLN A 779 -16.37 -33.27 -42.59
C GLN A 779 -15.35 -33.32 -43.73
#